data_AF-A0A928WYK8-F1
#
_entry.id   AF-A0A928WYK8-F1
#
_cell.length_a   1.000
_cell.length_b   1.000
_cell.length_c   1.000
_cell.angle_alpha   90.00
_cell.angle_beta   90.00
_cell.angle_gamma   90.00
#
_symmetry.space_group_name_H-M   'P 1'
#
loop_
_entity.id
_entity.type
_entity.pdbx_description
1 polymer ?
#
loop_
_entity_poly.entity_id
_entity_poly.type
_entity_poly.pdbx_seq_one_letter_code
_entity_poly.pdbx_strand_id
1 'polypeptide(L)'
;MVLVHSHTPFKASALRYLASSLSITLCAVGAWSQPVRAEGSRDMFPDGAPGNRGHIIWRSGTAAGFRNRTLLRVYAEEDEYILVGSSAVDRRNGDIEIFNPNRVNGQAANETIPSNPDFTCTDQDGLGFIANRAEELAGPESIDGTGNTGGYEPCFYQAPETGIYYVAMYGPSGRNSTESANNGVQPNINQLNTGNNQNTGISAWDVTVRSSDQSSTDDLEGRLHTFLISLNMGRNGRYLHSDLYPITTDGYRYEIDMRGLDPFGFRIFGSQLGNLDSDGVSPLYKDVLGENGSIDNPEGGTSSAPPQYPIFFNEIDNAVLPFLPVYDPTGTETGVGFPPSPILPVVSSPSFSGNLSGSASTVNTGGNFSFDSNLLGVYQIVISRDGVDFDPSNPQNRVLRGYMPAAGPQTVSWNGQDKTGDPFPVGSFRYEIQTHGGEYHFPLSDAENNVGGGPTYTLLNGTNPLGNNVAFYDHSGYRTLNGTIVEDRDPDDGNPFDDALCGLGPPNPPATDLSLGADSSTSTFNVFGLSGNRGNTNRRCDEASSFGDTKTLDLWTYTPSPAAGNELLILDLVDYGDAPDTEAGNGAGNYSTLANDDGPVHGIDSSLVLGNGVTDDTDGFVDGTDDNGDATDDTDDAFTTLPDVIVGRPYSLSDIPVNNTTGGNATLHAWIDFDQDGQFEASEYQSATVINNASTADLSWTVPSDASAGTTYARFRLTTDSLSDDGDTAEVDERSIGGASDGEVEDYQLEAFLPVPDMLLVKRITAINRGRSEREQLFDDSYVDVAGDPNDNEINWPEGTEPATIGSGTVESYIRGITGVDDTTAISGVTVRPGDEIEYTVSFLSNGDAAANDLLICDRIPENTTFANNAFNNLAPRYTGGGNRGIYLEFNNQQVALTNVNDGDEIPDTSGNDDGIGGYYFAPGVLPSSVFSGIDCGGSGTNENGAIVVDLSDLPNAAGEGTPDNSYGFIRFRVVVD
;
A
#
# COMPACT_ATOMS: atom_id res chain seq x y z
N MET A 1 8.05 -20.30 -54.66
CA MET A 1 7.01 -19.96 -55.67
C MET A 1 6.59 -18.52 -55.37
N VAL A 2 7.19 -17.54 -56.04
CA VAL A 2 6.55 -16.72 -57.11
C VAL A 2 5.39 -15.88 -56.53
N LEU A 3 5.60 -14.62 -56.13
CA LEU A 3 5.51 -13.35 -56.94
C LEU A 3 4.05 -12.96 -57.28
N VAL A 4 3.57 -11.70 -57.18
CA VAL A 4 4.13 -10.37 -56.80
C VAL A 4 3.00 -9.49 -56.20
N HIS A 5 3.26 -8.52 -55.31
CA HIS A 5 3.24 -7.02 -55.49
C HIS A 5 2.87 -6.38 -54.13
N SER A 6 2.95 -5.06 -53.81
CA SER A 6 3.52 -3.80 -54.37
C SER A 6 3.41 -2.73 -53.24
N HIS A 7 4.24 -1.68 -53.09
CA HIS A 7 5.36 -1.16 -53.89
C HIS A 7 6.41 -0.42 -53.00
N THR A 8 7.29 0.37 -53.63
CA THR A 8 8.48 1.10 -53.13
C THR A 8 8.27 2.35 -52.26
N PRO A 9 9.22 2.62 -51.34
CA PRO A 9 9.74 3.96 -51.02
C PRO A 9 11.15 4.24 -51.61
N PHE A 10 11.56 5.51 -51.71
CA PHE A 10 12.94 5.99 -51.96
C PHE A 10 13.44 6.70 -50.67
N LYS A 11 14.67 6.56 -50.16
CA LYS A 11 16.06 6.75 -50.70
C LYS A 11 16.46 8.21 -50.98
N ALA A 12 17.63 8.74 -50.55
CA ALA A 12 18.66 8.20 -49.63
C ALA A 12 19.73 9.25 -49.18
N SER A 13 20.33 9.01 -48.00
CA SER A 13 21.76 9.16 -47.62
C SER A 13 22.62 10.42 -47.94
N ALA A 14 22.91 11.19 -46.89
CA ALA A 14 24.23 11.38 -46.24
C ALA A 14 25.53 11.88 -46.95
N LEU A 15 26.21 12.80 -46.23
CA LEU A 15 27.66 12.86 -45.89
C LEU A 15 28.64 13.86 -46.61
N ARG A 16 29.41 14.57 -45.76
CA ARG A 16 30.69 15.32 -45.95
C ARG A 16 30.70 16.69 -46.65
N TYR A 17 31.28 17.69 -45.96
CA TYR A 17 32.57 18.31 -46.34
C TYR A 17 33.24 18.96 -45.10
N LEU A 18 34.49 19.44 -45.23
CA LEU A 18 35.37 19.77 -44.09
C LEU A 18 36.21 21.03 -44.40
N ALA A 19 36.32 21.94 -43.41
CA ALA A 19 37.27 23.06 -43.24
C ALA A 19 37.59 24.00 -44.43
N SER A 20 37.36 25.30 -44.22
CA SER A 20 38.39 26.35 -44.38
C SER A 20 37.94 27.68 -43.77
N SER A 21 38.90 28.53 -43.40
CA SER A 21 38.69 29.78 -42.67
C SER A 21 38.96 31.03 -43.52
N LEU A 22 38.54 32.18 -42.96
CA LEU A 22 39.16 33.51 -43.05
C LEU A 22 38.35 34.63 -43.76
N SER A 23 38.16 35.73 -43.01
CA SER A 23 37.81 37.10 -43.43
C SER A 23 36.51 37.36 -44.22
N ILE A 24 35.55 38.01 -43.54
CA ILE A 24 35.20 39.41 -43.82
C ILE A 24 34.88 40.10 -42.48
N THR A 25 35.38 41.32 -42.28
CA THR A 25 35.11 42.13 -41.09
C THR A 25 34.90 43.58 -41.51
N LEU A 26 33.65 44.07 -41.50
CA LEU A 26 33.30 45.46 -41.16
C LEU A 26 31.78 45.69 -41.10
N CYS A 27 31.39 46.77 -40.41
CA CYS A 27 30.11 47.47 -40.55
C CYS A 27 28.82 46.75 -40.10
N ALA A 28 28.76 46.37 -38.81
CA ALA A 28 27.51 46.30 -38.06
C ALA A 28 27.69 46.75 -36.59
N VAL A 29 28.39 47.86 -36.34
CA VAL A 29 28.45 48.48 -35.00
C VAL A 29 27.15 49.24 -34.73
N GLY A 30 26.06 48.48 -34.58
CA GLY A 30 24.86 48.91 -33.88
C GLY A 30 24.98 48.36 -32.46
N ALA A 31 25.79 49.01 -31.62
CA ALA A 31 25.86 48.65 -30.21
C ALA A 31 24.54 49.09 -29.55
N TRP A 32 23.61 48.14 -29.42
CA TRP A 32 22.55 48.24 -28.44
C TRP A 32 23.23 48.06 -27.09
N SER A 33 23.58 49.16 -26.43
CA SER A 33 23.90 49.14 -25.01
C SER A 33 22.71 48.49 -24.31
N GLN A 34 22.91 47.29 -23.78
CA GLN A 34 22.00 46.79 -22.74
C GLN A 34 22.01 47.85 -21.61
N PRO A 35 20.87 48.12 -20.96
CA PRO A 35 20.92 48.87 -19.72
C PRO A 35 21.86 48.12 -18.76
N VAL A 36 22.78 48.84 -18.12
CA VAL A 36 23.48 48.29 -16.96
C VAL A 36 22.40 48.13 -15.89
N ARG A 37 22.11 46.91 -15.47
CA ARG A 37 21.20 46.63 -14.35
C ARG A 37 22.01 46.62 -13.05
N ALA A 38 21.35 46.91 -11.96
CA ALA A 38 21.87 46.61 -10.63
C ALA A 38 20.72 45.98 -9.85
N GLU A 39 20.59 46.29 -8.56
CA GLU A 39 19.52 45.74 -7.75
C GLU A 39 18.88 46.87 -6.92
N GLY A 40 17.80 47.42 -7.46
CA GLY A 40 17.15 48.59 -6.91
C GLY A 40 15.79 48.90 -7.50
N SER A 41 15.30 50.10 -7.23
CA SER A 41 14.11 50.64 -7.86
C SER A 41 14.29 50.93 -9.36
N ARG A 42 15.51 50.85 -9.90
CA ARG A 42 15.74 50.92 -11.35
C ARG A 42 15.37 49.62 -12.06
N ASP A 43 15.41 48.49 -11.36
CA ASP A 43 15.16 47.16 -11.93
C ASP A 43 13.70 46.74 -11.67
N MET A 44 13.12 47.14 -10.52
CA MET A 44 11.65 47.16 -10.34
C MET A 44 10.95 48.07 -11.35
N PHE A 45 11.58 49.19 -11.74
CA PHE A 45 11.01 50.22 -12.60
C PHE A 45 12.01 50.61 -13.71
N PRO A 46 12.22 49.77 -14.75
CA PRO A 46 13.21 50.01 -15.80
C PRO A 46 12.88 51.20 -16.71
N ASP A 47 13.80 51.59 -17.60
CA ASP A 47 13.51 52.65 -18.57
C ASP A 47 12.40 52.24 -19.54
N GLY A 48 11.54 53.18 -19.88
CA GLY A 48 10.33 52.93 -20.68
C GLY A 48 9.22 52.14 -19.98
N ALA A 49 9.39 51.72 -18.72
CA ALA A 49 8.38 50.94 -17.99
C ALA A 49 7.01 51.65 -17.92
N PRO A 50 5.89 50.89 -18.02
CA PRO A 50 4.54 51.45 -17.95
C PRO A 50 4.08 51.77 -16.52
N GLY A 51 2.94 52.46 -16.41
CA GLY A 51 2.23 52.64 -15.13
C GLY A 51 2.88 53.59 -14.12
N ASN A 52 2.93 53.14 -12.88
CA ASN A 52 3.16 53.95 -11.69
C ASN A 52 4.17 53.32 -10.73
N ARG A 53 4.85 54.19 -9.98
CA ARG A 53 5.91 53.85 -9.03
C ARG A 53 5.35 53.60 -7.63
N GLY A 54 5.59 52.41 -7.11
CA GLY A 54 5.48 52.12 -5.68
C GLY A 54 6.67 52.72 -4.91
N HIS A 55 6.42 53.18 -3.69
CA HIS A 55 7.47 53.60 -2.76
C HIS A 55 7.65 52.47 -1.76
N ILE A 56 8.87 51.97 -1.55
CA ILE A 56 9.13 51.08 -0.41
C ILE A 56 8.97 51.91 0.87
N ILE A 57 8.48 51.28 1.93
CA ILE A 57 8.21 51.98 3.19
C ILE A 57 9.00 51.38 4.35
N TRP A 58 9.24 52.18 5.38
CA TRP A 58 9.76 51.73 6.66
C TRP A 58 8.93 52.33 7.81
N ARG A 59 8.10 51.51 8.44
CA ARG A 59 7.23 51.90 9.56
C ARG A 59 7.41 50.92 10.72
N SER A 60 7.26 51.41 11.95
CA SER A 60 7.49 50.61 13.18
C SER A 60 6.32 49.71 13.60
N GLY A 61 5.13 49.96 13.07
CA GLY A 61 3.92 49.14 13.30
C GLY A 61 3.85 47.87 12.44
N THR A 62 2.77 47.12 12.61
CA THR A 62 2.44 45.94 11.79
C THR A 62 1.42 46.26 10.68
N ALA A 63 1.26 45.33 9.75
CA ALA A 63 0.10 45.18 8.87
C ALA A 63 0.11 43.75 8.28
N ALA A 64 -1.05 43.10 8.19
CA ALA A 64 -1.18 41.69 7.82
C ALA A 64 -0.32 40.76 8.72
N GLY A 65 -0.21 41.08 10.02
CA GLY A 65 0.59 40.30 10.98
C GLY A 65 2.11 40.50 10.92
N PHE A 66 2.65 41.09 9.85
CA PHE A 66 4.10 41.32 9.66
C PHE A 66 4.50 42.78 9.94
N ARG A 67 5.81 43.08 10.02
CA ARG A 67 6.28 44.47 10.14
C ARG A 67 6.00 45.24 8.85
N ASN A 68 5.44 46.45 8.98
CA ASN A 68 5.01 47.28 7.85
C ASN A 68 6.21 48.05 7.24
N ARG A 69 7.23 47.31 6.80
CA ARG A 69 8.51 47.80 6.27
C ARG A 69 9.08 46.83 5.22
N THR A 70 9.93 47.32 4.34
CA THR A 70 10.83 46.48 3.52
C THR A 70 12.19 46.38 4.21
N LEU A 71 12.72 45.16 4.39
CA LEU A 71 14.07 44.92 4.88
C LEU A 71 14.86 44.18 3.79
N LEU A 72 15.89 44.82 3.24
CA LEU A 72 16.67 44.26 2.15
C LEU A 72 17.79 43.37 2.72
N ARG A 73 18.16 42.32 1.98
CA ARG A 73 19.22 41.38 2.31
C ARG A 73 20.09 41.20 1.06
N VAL A 74 21.41 41.34 1.16
CA VAL A 74 22.32 41.29 0.00
C VAL A 74 23.51 40.39 0.28
N TYR A 75 23.88 39.57 -0.70
CA TYR A 75 25.09 38.74 -0.63
C TYR A 75 26.32 39.48 -1.12
N ALA A 76 27.42 39.39 -0.37
CA ALA A 76 28.73 39.85 -0.80
C ALA A 76 29.83 38.87 -0.33
N GLU A 77 30.88 38.77 -1.13
CA GLU A 77 32.14 38.10 -0.80
C GLU A 77 33.07 39.01 0.01
N GLU A 78 34.09 38.45 0.66
CA GLU A 78 35.10 39.23 1.40
C GLU A 78 35.83 40.21 0.46
N ASP A 79 36.13 41.42 0.95
CA ASP A 79 36.69 42.56 0.20
C ASP A 79 35.77 43.20 -0.88
N GLU A 80 34.62 42.64 -1.25
CA GLU A 80 33.66 43.30 -2.17
C GLU A 80 33.06 44.58 -1.57
N TYR A 81 32.54 45.46 -2.44
CA TYR A 81 31.83 46.67 -2.03
C TYR A 81 30.31 46.55 -2.23
N ILE A 82 29.57 46.91 -1.19
CA ILE A 82 28.12 47.15 -1.22
C ILE A 82 27.92 48.66 -1.35
N LEU A 83 27.38 49.10 -2.49
CA LEU A 83 27.11 50.48 -2.83
C LEU A 83 25.60 50.72 -2.65
N VAL A 84 25.22 51.76 -1.89
CA VAL A 84 23.82 52.02 -1.51
C VAL A 84 23.39 53.46 -1.80
N GLY A 85 22.12 53.61 -2.18
CA GLY A 85 21.50 54.90 -2.45
C GLY A 85 20.01 54.94 -2.13
N SER A 86 19.48 56.13 -1.83
CA SER A 86 18.05 56.36 -1.57
C SER A 86 17.64 57.82 -1.76
N SER A 87 16.38 58.05 -2.17
CA SER A 87 15.77 59.39 -2.26
C SER A 87 15.52 60.05 -0.90
N ALA A 88 15.78 59.35 0.21
CA ALA A 88 15.58 59.82 1.58
C ALA A 88 16.88 60.12 2.34
N VAL A 89 18.06 59.75 1.83
CA VAL A 89 19.36 60.11 2.44
C VAL A 89 19.51 61.62 2.53
N ASP A 90 20.04 62.11 3.66
CA ASP A 90 20.16 63.54 4.00
C ASP A 90 18.83 64.32 3.93
N ARG A 91 17.68 63.64 4.05
CA ARG A 91 16.37 64.27 4.17
C ARG A 91 15.86 64.13 5.59
N ARG A 92 16.19 65.12 6.44
CA ARG A 92 15.90 65.17 7.89
C ARG A 92 16.53 64.02 8.68
N ASN A 93 15.82 62.90 8.80
CA ASN A 93 16.17 61.71 9.58
C ASN A 93 16.18 60.45 8.70
N GLY A 94 16.14 60.59 7.36
CA GLY A 94 16.25 59.48 6.42
C GLY A 94 17.71 59.10 6.18
N ASP A 95 17.99 57.80 6.23
CA ASP A 95 19.34 57.22 6.18
C ASP A 95 19.27 55.76 5.70
N ILE A 96 20.43 55.13 5.50
CA ILE A 96 20.62 53.71 5.19
C ILE A 96 21.57 53.11 6.24
N GLU A 97 21.09 52.12 6.99
CA GLU A 97 21.88 51.32 7.93
C GLU A 97 22.26 49.97 7.30
N ILE A 98 23.52 49.54 7.43
CA ILE A 98 23.99 48.19 7.07
C ILE A 98 24.40 47.41 8.32
N PHE A 99 24.08 46.12 8.36
CA PHE A 99 24.46 45.16 9.40
C PHE A 99 25.15 43.95 8.78
N ASN A 100 26.24 43.49 9.42
CA ASN A 100 27.01 42.32 9.02
C ASN A 100 26.21 41.01 9.18
N PRO A 101 26.66 39.89 8.57
CA PRO A 101 26.05 38.57 8.75
C PRO A 101 25.80 38.22 10.22
N ASN A 102 24.70 37.50 10.48
CA ASN A 102 24.27 37.03 11.80
C ASN A 102 23.91 38.14 12.84
N ARG A 103 23.98 39.43 12.47
CA ARG A 103 23.67 40.56 13.39
C ARG A 103 22.16 40.78 13.57
N VAL A 104 21.37 40.61 12.52
CA VAL A 104 19.90 40.66 12.55
C VAL A 104 19.36 39.27 12.87
N ASN A 105 18.34 39.18 13.72
CA ASN A 105 17.84 37.91 14.25
C ASN A 105 16.31 37.87 14.30
N GLY A 106 15.75 36.67 14.15
CA GLY A 106 14.31 36.37 14.23
C GLY A 106 13.67 36.03 12.88
N GLN A 107 12.41 35.58 12.95
CA GLN A 107 11.55 35.23 11.81
C GLN A 107 11.57 36.29 10.70
N ALA A 108 11.59 35.84 9.45
CA ALA A 108 11.50 36.70 8.27
C ALA A 108 10.30 37.67 8.36
N ALA A 109 10.50 38.92 7.93
CA ALA A 109 9.56 40.04 8.03
C ALA A 109 9.15 40.47 9.46
N ASN A 110 9.63 39.79 10.50
CA ASN A 110 9.41 40.12 11.91
C ASN A 110 10.73 40.37 12.69
N GLU A 111 11.84 40.60 11.97
CA GLU A 111 13.20 40.60 12.51
C GLU A 111 13.45 41.71 13.55
N THR A 112 14.27 41.39 14.55
CA THR A 112 14.79 42.37 15.53
C THR A 112 16.07 43.00 14.99
N ILE A 113 15.97 44.26 14.57
CA ILE A 113 17.09 45.04 14.02
C ILE A 113 17.88 45.71 15.18
N PRO A 114 19.19 45.44 15.35
CA PRO A 114 20.01 46.05 16.41
C PRO A 114 20.03 47.58 16.36
N SER A 115 20.09 48.26 17.51
CA SER A 115 20.17 49.74 17.56
C SER A 115 21.55 50.30 17.20
N ASN A 116 22.54 49.44 16.99
CA ASN A 116 23.88 49.77 16.50
C ASN A 116 24.10 49.09 15.13
N PRO A 117 24.09 49.83 14.01
CA PRO A 117 24.53 49.30 12.72
C PRO A 117 26.05 49.09 12.70
N ASP A 118 26.55 48.42 11.67
CA ASP A 118 27.99 48.29 11.38
C ASP A 118 28.47 49.40 10.42
N PHE A 119 27.53 49.98 9.65
CA PHE A 119 27.73 51.19 8.84
C PHE A 119 26.41 51.97 8.72
N THR A 120 26.49 53.31 8.66
CA THR A 120 25.34 54.18 8.34
C THR A 120 25.76 55.18 7.25
N CYS A 121 24.90 55.47 6.29
CA CYS A 121 25.24 56.33 5.15
C CYS A 121 25.53 57.78 5.58
N THR A 122 24.94 58.26 6.69
CA THR A 122 25.31 59.55 7.30
C THR A 122 26.73 59.62 7.91
N ASP A 123 27.52 58.54 7.97
CA ASP A 123 28.98 58.62 8.23
C ASP A 123 29.76 59.11 6.98
N GLN A 124 29.13 59.16 5.80
CA GLN A 124 29.69 59.59 4.51
C GLN A 124 28.96 60.85 3.98
N ASP A 125 28.94 61.93 4.78
CA ASP A 125 28.37 63.27 4.51
C ASP A 125 28.22 63.60 3.01
N GLY A 126 26.98 63.62 2.51
CA GLY A 126 26.61 64.05 1.16
C GLY A 126 26.53 62.96 0.08
N LEU A 127 26.99 61.74 0.34
CA LEU A 127 26.84 60.60 -0.57
C LEU A 127 25.45 59.93 -0.44
N GLY A 128 25.12 59.00 -1.34
CA GLY A 128 23.96 58.10 -1.27
C GLY A 128 22.60 58.74 -1.60
N PHE A 129 22.52 60.04 -1.88
CA PHE A 129 21.25 60.69 -2.22
C PHE A 129 20.91 60.59 -3.72
N ILE A 130 19.88 59.82 -4.05
CA ILE A 130 19.33 59.75 -5.42
C ILE A 130 18.39 60.95 -5.64
N ALA A 131 18.83 61.92 -6.45
CA ALA A 131 18.14 63.20 -6.65
C ALA A 131 17.09 63.17 -7.77
N ASN A 132 17.29 62.37 -8.81
CA ASN A 132 16.37 62.29 -9.95
C ASN A 132 16.38 60.96 -10.72
N ARG A 133 15.41 60.79 -11.63
CA ARG A 133 15.17 59.56 -12.41
C ARG A 133 16.32 59.20 -13.39
N ALA A 134 17.14 60.15 -13.82
CA ALA A 134 18.28 59.85 -14.68
C ALA A 134 19.42 59.20 -13.89
N GLU A 135 19.71 59.71 -12.69
CA GLU A 135 20.68 59.12 -11.75
C GLU A 135 20.21 57.73 -11.30
N GLU A 136 18.93 57.57 -10.98
CA GLU A 136 18.34 56.27 -10.64
C GLU A 136 18.54 55.25 -11.77
N LEU A 137 18.22 55.59 -13.02
CA LEU A 137 18.39 54.68 -14.16
C LEU A 137 19.87 54.39 -14.45
N ALA A 138 20.76 55.37 -14.23
CA ALA A 138 22.21 55.18 -14.38
C ALA A 138 22.83 54.35 -13.25
N GLY A 139 22.22 54.29 -12.06
CA GLY A 139 22.75 53.55 -10.91
C GLY A 139 23.91 54.28 -10.21
N PRO A 140 24.74 53.59 -9.43
CA PRO A 140 25.84 54.22 -8.71
C PRO A 140 27.04 54.55 -9.62
N GLU A 141 27.68 55.71 -9.37
CA GLU A 141 29.02 56.02 -9.88
C GLU A 141 30.07 54.99 -9.38
N SER A 142 31.30 55.01 -9.91
CA SER A 142 32.41 54.28 -9.28
C SER A 142 32.82 54.95 -7.96
N ILE A 143 33.37 54.18 -7.02
CA ILE A 143 33.79 54.69 -5.69
C ILE A 143 34.92 55.73 -5.81
N ASP A 144 35.72 55.66 -6.88
CA ASP A 144 36.75 56.67 -7.19
C ASP A 144 36.25 57.89 -7.99
N GLY A 145 34.96 57.92 -8.37
CA GLY A 145 34.33 59.01 -9.13
C GLY A 145 34.82 59.15 -10.59
N THR A 146 35.40 58.10 -11.18
CA THR A 146 35.91 58.13 -12.56
C THR A 146 35.01 57.39 -13.58
N GLY A 147 34.18 56.46 -13.11
CA GLY A 147 33.27 55.63 -13.89
C GLY A 147 31.80 55.98 -13.63
N ASN A 148 30.96 55.75 -14.64
CA ASN A 148 29.51 55.97 -14.62
C ASN A 148 29.06 57.36 -14.11
N THR A 149 29.76 58.44 -14.52
CA THR A 149 29.58 59.82 -14.00
C THR A 149 28.29 60.54 -14.45
N GLY A 150 27.19 59.80 -14.57
CA GLY A 150 25.81 60.28 -14.70
C GLY A 150 24.85 59.56 -13.73
N GLY A 151 25.39 58.70 -12.87
CA GLY A 151 24.72 58.05 -11.75
C GLY A 151 24.56 58.97 -10.54
N TYR A 152 24.27 58.37 -9.38
CA TYR A 152 24.36 59.05 -8.09
C TYR A 152 25.71 58.71 -7.41
N GLU A 153 26.30 59.67 -6.69
CA GLU A 153 27.48 59.45 -5.85
C GLU A 153 27.08 58.50 -4.69
N PRO A 154 27.62 57.26 -4.58
CA PRO A 154 27.07 56.26 -3.68
C PRO A 154 27.69 56.28 -2.28
N CYS A 155 26.88 55.96 -1.27
CA CYS A 155 27.42 55.49 0.01
C CYS A 155 27.98 54.07 -0.21
N PHE A 156 29.14 53.75 0.35
CA PHE A 156 29.79 52.45 0.12
C PHE A 156 30.33 51.81 1.42
N TYR A 157 30.12 50.50 1.54
CA TYR A 157 30.62 49.67 2.61
C TYR A 157 31.42 48.50 2.02
N GLN A 158 32.61 48.22 2.54
CA GLN A 158 33.39 47.05 2.13
C GLN A 158 33.05 45.87 3.02
N ALA A 159 32.73 44.71 2.43
CA ALA A 159 32.33 43.50 3.14
C ALA A 159 33.52 42.89 3.92
N PRO A 160 33.51 42.87 5.27
CA PRO A 160 34.59 42.27 6.07
C PRO A 160 34.61 40.74 6.09
N GLU A 161 33.60 40.06 5.57
CA GLU A 161 33.50 38.59 5.50
C GLU A 161 32.49 38.19 4.41
N THR A 162 32.52 36.94 3.93
CA THR A 162 31.52 36.46 2.95
C THR A 162 30.20 36.12 3.62
N GLY A 163 29.07 36.66 3.16
CA GLY A 163 27.75 36.30 3.68
C GLY A 163 26.60 37.24 3.30
N ILE A 164 25.48 37.10 4.01
CA ILE A 164 24.28 37.94 3.82
C ILE A 164 24.32 39.15 4.75
N TYR A 165 24.39 40.34 4.15
CA TYR A 165 24.29 41.63 4.82
C TYR A 165 22.84 42.11 4.84
N TYR A 166 22.42 42.78 5.91
CA TYR A 166 21.07 43.35 6.02
C TYR A 166 21.13 44.87 5.81
N VAL A 167 20.27 45.39 4.93
CA VAL A 167 20.21 46.81 4.57
C VAL A 167 18.85 47.37 4.95
N ALA A 168 18.84 48.34 5.87
CA ALA A 168 17.66 48.99 6.39
C ALA A 168 17.62 50.46 5.93
N MET A 169 16.68 50.79 5.05
CA MET A 169 16.46 52.15 4.55
C MET A 169 15.21 52.75 5.19
N TYR A 170 15.28 54.01 5.64
CA TYR A 170 14.10 54.70 6.20
C TYR A 170 13.91 56.12 5.68
N GLY A 171 12.64 56.51 5.56
CA GLY A 171 12.22 57.83 5.08
C GLY A 171 12.51 58.98 6.07
N PRO A 172 12.27 60.25 5.65
CA PRO A 172 12.60 61.46 6.41
C PRO A 172 12.04 61.61 7.83
N SER A 173 11.03 60.83 8.22
CA SER A 173 10.50 60.80 9.58
C SER A 173 11.31 59.89 10.53
N GLY A 174 12.22 59.07 9.98
CA GLY A 174 13.20 58.26 10.69
C GLY A 174 12.71 56.88 11.12
N ARG A 175 13.70 56.02 11.40
CA ARG A 175 13.63 54.57 11.70
C ARG A 175 12.46 54.07 12.57
N ASN A 176 11.91 54.89 13.47
CA ASN A 176 10.86 54.48 14.42
C ASN A 176 9.46 55.06 14.12
N SER A 177 9.28 55.79 13.03
CA SER A 177 8.01 56.47 12.71
C SER A 177 6.86 55.50 12.38
N THR A 178 5.64 55.90 12.74
CA THR A 178 4.38 55.25 12.35
C THR A 178 3.63 56.03 11.27
N GLU A 179 4.12 57.20 10.86
CA GLU A 179 3.47 58.03 9.82
C GLU A 179 3.31 57.25 8.51
N SER A 180 2.26 57.57 7.74
CA SER A 180 2.08 57.02 6.39
C SER A 180 3.06 57.67 5.43
N ALA A 181 3.56 56.86 4.49
CA ALA A 181 4.36 57.34 3.37
C ALA A 181 3.59 58.39 2.55
N ASN A 182 4.33 59.28 1.90
CA ASN A 182 3.74 60.33 1.07
C ASN A 182 4.43 60.38 -0.30
N ASN A 183 3.79 59.74 -1.27
CA ASN A 183 4.30 59.65 -2.63
C ASN A 183 4.26 61.00 -3.38
N GLY A 184 3.59 62.02 -2.83
CA GLY A 184 3.37 63.29 -3.51
C GLY A 184 2.51 63.16 -4.77
N VAL A 185 2.60 64.18 -5.63
CA VAL A 185 1.80 64.26 -6.86
C VAL A 185 2.55 63.61 -8.02
N GLN A 186 2.61 62.27 -8.02
CA GLN A 186 3.19 61.45 -9.09
C GLN A 186 2.10 60.86 -10.02
N PRO A 187 1.82 61.45 -11.20
CA PRO A 187 1.02 60.81 -12.25
C PRO A 187 1.63 59.57 -12.91
N ASN A 188 2.96 59.37 -12.92
CA ASN A 188 3.59 58.20 -13.56
C ASN A 188 4.94 57.80 -12.90
N ILE A 189 5.51 56.70 -13.38
CA ILE A 189 6.73 56.03 -12.90
C ILE A 189 8.01 56.90 -12.88
N ASN A 190 8.11 57.91 -13.75
CA ASN A 190 9.32 58.70 -14.00
C ASN A 190 9.48 59.93 -13.08
N GLN A 191 8.69 60.02 -12.02
CA GLN A 191 8.71 61.14 -11.08
C GLN A 191 9.03 60.63 -9.68
N LEU A 192 10.12 61.13 -9.11
CA LEU A 192 10.54 60.81 -7.74
C LEU A 192 9.97 61.85 -6.76
N ASN A 193 9.80 61.46 -5.49
CA ASN A 193 9.62 62.43 -4.40
C ASN A 193 10.90 62.42 -3.57
N THR A 194 11.76 63.41 -3.77
CA THR A 194 13.05 63.52 -3.06
C THR A 194 12.99 64.52 -1.89
N GLY A 195 11.79 64.95 -1.51
CA GLY A 195 11.58 65.99 -0.50
C GLY A 195 11.61 65.49 0.95
N ASN A 196 11.80 66.42 1.88
CA ASN A 196 11.67 66.21 3.34
C ASN A 196 10.26 65.82 3.82
N ASN A 197 9.32 65.57 2.89
CA ASN A 197 7.93 65.23 3.12
C ASN A 197 7.57 63.82 2.63
N GLN A 198 8.52 62.96 2.23
CA GLN A 198 8.27 61.53 1.92
C GLN A 198 7.74 60.73 3.13
N ASN A 199 7.90 61.27 4.34
CA ASN A 199 7.58 60.67 5.64
C ASN A 199 8.33 59.35 5.90
N THR A 200 7.69 58.21 5.70
CA THR A 200 8.24 56.86 5.88
C THR A 200 8.50 56.12 4.57
N GLY A 201 8.14 56.72 3.42
CA GLY A 201 8.42 56.17 2.10
C GLY A 201 9.80 56.54 1.57
N ILE A 202 10.30 55.72 0.67
CA ILE A 202 11.48 55.95 -0.16
C ILE A 202 11.04 55.75 -1.62
N SER A 203 11.28 56.76 -2.46
CA SER A 203 10.76 56.80 -3.83
C SER A 203 11.72 56.23 -4.88
N ALA A 204 13.03 56.30 -4.63
CA ALA A 204 14.05 55.56 -5.38
C ALA A 204 15.10 55.04 -4.40
N TRP A 205 15.64 53.86 -4.66
CA TRP A 205 16.57 53.15 -3.78
C TRP A 205 17.43 52.17 -4.59
N ASP A 206 18.62 51.85 -4.10
CA ASP A 206 19.61 51.03 -4.81
C ASP A 206 20.53 50.31 -3.79
N VAL A 207 20.82 49.03 -4.03
CA VAL A 207 21.80 48.21 -3.29
C VAL A 207 22.60 47.38 -4.29
N THR A 208 23.62 47.99 -4.88
CA THR A 208 24.52 47.36 -5.85
C THR A 208 25.68 46.66 -5.15
N VAL A 209 26.12 45.50 -5.65
CA VAL A 209 27.40 44.87 -5.25
C VAL A 209 28.42 44.99 -6.38
N ARG A 210 29.68 45.30 -6.06
CA ARG A 210 30.81 45.32 -7.00
C ARG A 210 32.07 44.68 -6.39
N SER A 211 32.96 44.24 -7.27
CA SER A 211 34.32 43.80 -6.91
C SER A 211 35.11 44.85 -6.10
N SER A 212 36.19 44.45 -5.45
CA SER A 212 37.10 45.32 -4.70
C SER A 212 37.87 46.40 -5.51
N ASP A 213 37.67 46.49 -6.83
CA ASP A 213 38.17 47.61 -7.64
C ASP A 213 37.23 48.82 -7.52
N GLN A 214 37.71 49.88 -6.86
CA GLN A 214 36.97 51.13 -6.66
C GLN A 214 36.66 51.91 -7.95
N SER A 215 37.30 51.58 -9.07
CA SER A 215 36.98 52.14 -10.40
C SER A 215 35.92 51.32 -11.16
N SER A 216 35.46 50.20 -10.60
CA SER A 216 34.49 49.32 -11.24
C SER A 216 33.12 49.98 -11.45
N THR A 217 32.56 49.73 -12.63
CA THR A 217 31.16 49.96 -13.00
C THR A 217 30.43 48.67 -13.35
N ASP A 218 31.04 47.52 -13.06
CA ASP A 218 30.51 46.20 -13.38
C ASP A 218 29.74 45.69 -12.15
N ASP A 219 28.42 45.72 -12.23
CA ASP A 219 27.46 45.38 -11.17
C ASP A 219 27.28 43.85 -11.08
N LEU A 220 27.21 43.30 -9.85
CA LEU A 220 27.04 41.87 -9.60
C LEU A 220 25.57 41.56 -9.27
N GLU A 221 24.76 41.46 -10.33
CA GLU A 221 23.32 41.13 -10.30
C GLU A 221 23.02 39.76 -9.63
N GLY A 222 21.81 39.63 -9.06
CA GLY A 222 21.26 38.35 -8.57
C GLY A 222 21.57 38.04 -7.10
N ARG A 223 21.94 39.04 -6.29
CA ARG A 223 22.45 38.90 -4.91
C ARG A 223 21.55 39.54 -3.86
N LEU A 224 20.78 40.55 -4.25
CA LEU A 224 19.80 41.27 -3.45
C LEU A 224 18.44 40.56 -3.44
N HIS A 225 17.94 40.31 -2.24
CA HIS A 225 16.61 39.76 -2.01
C HIS A 225 15.91 40.39 -0.81
N THR A 226 14.63 40.08 -0.66
CA THR A 226 13.88 40.26 0.59
C THR A 226 12.81 39.20 0.73
N PHE A 227 12.31 39.01 1.95
CA PHE A 227 11.19 38.12 2.24
C PHE A 227 9.85 38.88 2.32
N LEU A 228 9.88 40.22 2.40
CA LEU A 228 8.68 41.06 2.38
C LEU A 228 8.98 42.42 1.73
N ILE A 229 8.30 42.71 0.62
CA ILE A 229 8.25 44.05 0.05
C ILE A 229 6.98 44.74 0.57
N SER A 230 7.14 45.74 1.43
CA SER A 230 6.04 46.65 1.82
C SER A 230 6.07 47.88 0.92
N LEU A 231 4.99 48.10 0.16
CA LEU A 231 4.89 49.14 -0.86
C LEU A 231 3.69 50.07 -0.62
N ASN A 232 3.84 51.33 -1.02
CA ASN A 232 2.72 52.26 -1.08
C ASN A 232 2.63 52.89 -2.47
N MET A 233 1.45 52.82 -3.09
CA MET A 233 1.13 53.54 -4.33
C MET A 233 0.51 54.91 -4.02
N GLY A 234 -0.02 55.12 -2.82
CA GLY A 234 -0.53 56.40 -2.30
C GLY A 234 -1.91 56.85 -2.83
N ARG A 235 -2.49 56.08 -3.76
CA ARG A 235 -3.91 56.06 -4.17
C ARG A 235 -4.13 54.95 -5.21
N ASN A 236 -5.37 54.49 -5.36
CA ASN A 236 -5.82 53.62 -6.46
C ASN A 236 -5.84 54.35 -7.82
N GLY A 237 -6.09 53.62 -8.90
CA GLY A 237 -5.82 54.08 -10.26
C GLY A 237 -4.34 54.43 -10.48
N ARG A 238 -3.45 53.58 -9.95
CA ARG A 238 -1.98 53.63 -10.09
C ARG A 238 -1.44 52.20 -10.26
N TYR A 239 -1.25 51.83 -11.51
CA TYR A 239 -0.91 50.46 -11.91
C TYR A 239 0.57 50.12 -11.68
N LEU A 240 0.84 49.05 -10.95
CA LEU A 240 2.17 48.53 -10.65
C LEU A 240 2.61 47.57 -11.77
N HIS A 241 3.74 47.87 -12.40
CA HIS A 241 4.50 46.91 -13.19
C HIS A 241 5.88 46.79 -12.54
N SER A 242 6.31 45.55 -12.32
CA SER A 242 7.60 45.14 -11.76
C SER A 242 7.68 43.64 -11.97
N ASP A 243 8.86 43.15 -12.34
CA ASP A 243 9.17 41.73 -12.38
C ASP A 243 9.84 41.37 -11.04
N LEU A 244 9.60 40.16 -10.53
CA LEU A 244 10.17 39.65 -9.28
C LEU A 244 10.58 38.18 -9.43
N TYR A 245 11.66 37.78 -8.76
CA TYR A 245 12.33 36.50 -8.97
C TYR A 245 12.45 35.69 -7.67
N PRO A 246 11.39 35.02 -7.19
CA PRO A 246 11.47 34.16 -6.02
C PRO A 246 12.11 32.80 -6.31
N ILE A 247 12.62 32.16 -5.24
CA ILE A 247 13.08 30.77 -5.25
C ILE A 247 12.49 29.99 -4.06
N THR A 248 12.01 28.78 -4.32
CA THR A 248 11.51 27.84 -3.30
C THR A 248 12.66 27.06 -2.64
N THR A 249 12.43 26.54 -1.44
CA THR A 249 13.43 25.82 -0.64
C THR A 249 13.95 24.53 -1.31
N ASP A 250 13.19 23.97 -2.25
CA ASP A 250 13.54 22.83 -3.10
C ASP A 250 14.08 23.21 -4.50
N GLY A 251 14.30 24.50 -4.76
CA GLY A 251 15.16 25.00 -5.86
C GLY A 251 14.45 25.47 -7.14
N TYR A 252 13.11 25.57 -7.14
CA TYR A 252 12.35 26.10 -8.27
C TYR A 252 12.41 27.63 -8.25
N ARG A 253 12.67 28.23 -9.41
CA ARG A 253 12.80 29.68 -9.61
C ARG A 253 11.69 30.15 -10.52
N TYR A 254 11.00 31.20 -10.10
CA TYR A 254 9.95 31.82 -10.90
C TYR A 254 10.34 33.24 -11.30
N GLU A 255 9.73 33.73 -12.37
CA GLU A 255 9.54 35.15 -12.66
C GLU A 255 8.06 35.46 -12.41
N ILE A 256 7.78 36.61 -11.79
CA ILE A 256 6.42 37.10 -11.52
C ILE A 256 6.28 38.55 -12.01
N ASP A 257 5.57 38.76 -13.13
CA ASP A 257 5.20 40.09 -13.66
C ASP A 257 3.86 40.54 -13.06
N MET A 258 3.87 41.67 -12.35
CA MET A 258 2.69 42.26 -11.69
C MET A 258 1.62 42.82 -12.67
N ARG A 259 1.95 42.99 -13.96
CA ARG A 259 1.03 43.28 -15.08
C ARG A 259 0.09 44.49 -14.98
N GLY A 260 0.28 45.36 -14.00
CA GLY A 260 -0.57 46.53 -13.78
C GLY A 260 -1.62 46.33 -12.69
N LEU A 261 -1.34 45.51 -11.68
CA LEU A 261 -2.08 45.46 -10.42
C LEU A 261 -2.30 46.88 -9.84
N ASP A 262 -3.46 47.18 -9.25
CA ASP A 262 -3.82 48.49 -8.70
C ASP A 262 -4.04 48.48 -7.16
N PRO A 263 -2.97 48.31 -6.36
CA PRO A 263 -3.04 48.35 -4.90
C PRO A 263 -2.93 49.76 -4.33
N PHE A 264 -3.40 50.00 -3.10
CA PHE A 264 -3.11 51.26 -2.38
C PHE A 264 -1.83 51.18 -1.53
N GLY A 265 -1.76 50.21 -0.61
CA GLY A 265 -0.79 50.18 0.48
C GLY A 265 -0.51 48.78 0.98
N PHE A 266 0.03 47.96 0.09
CA PHE A 266 0.02 46.51 0.06
C PHE A 266 1.34 45.86 0.50
N ARG A 267 1.35 44.52 0.55
CA ARG A 267 2.58 43.71 0.71
C ARG A 267 2.73 42.70 -0.43
N ILE A 268 3.98 42.33 -0.68
CA ILE A 268 4.39 41.18 -1.50
C ILE A 268 5.29 40.30 -0.64
N PHE A 269 4.98 39.01 -0.54
CA PHE A 269 5.81 37.95 0.06
C PHE A 269 5.50 36.59 -0.59
N GLY A 270 6.30 35.58 -0.26
CA GLY A 270 6.10 34.20 -0.72
C GLY A 270 6.23 33.18 0.41
N SER A 271 5.34 32.20 0.43
CA SER A 271 5.30 31.10 1.41
C SER A 271 4.89 29.78 0.75
N GLN A 272 5.11 28.66 1.44
CA GLN A 272 4.76 27.33 0.90
C GLN A 272 3.27 27.00 1.05
N LEU A 273 2.59 27.59 2.04
CA LEU A 273 1.21 27.26 2.41
C LEU A 273 0.19 28.39 2.16
N GLY A 274 0.65 29.57 1.70
CA GLY A 274 -0.22 30.71 1.38
C GLY A 274 -0.99 31.25 2.57
N ASN A 275 -2.32 31.19 2.50
CA ASN A 275 -3.21 31.43 3.63
C ASN A 275 -3.46 30.15 4.45
N LEU A 276 -3.72 30.31 5.75
CA LEU A 276 -3.91 29.23 6.72
C LEU A 276 -5.32 29.26 7.34
N ASP A 277 -5.86 28.08 7.61
CA ASP A 277 -7.13 27.92 8.33
C ASP A 277 -7.01 28.33 9.82
N SER A 278 -8.13 28.28 10.50
CA SER A 278 -8.37 28.58 11.92
C SER A 278 -7.61 27.74 12.95
N ASP A 279 -6.85 26.72 12.53
CA ASP A 279 -5.89 26.01 13.37
C ASP A 279 -4.49 26.68 13.37
N GLY A 280 -4.23 27.59 12.42
CA GLY A 280 -2.94 28.25 12.23
C GLY A 280 -1.85 27.37 11.62
N VAL A 281 -2.17 26.22 11.03
CA VAL A 281 -1.21 25.29 10.42
C VAL A 281 -1.67 24.63 9.11
N SER A 282 -2.97 24.45 8.89
CA SER A 282 -3.49 23.82 7.67
C SER A 282 -3.54 24.81 6.50
N PRO A 283 -3.02 24.47 5.30
CA PRO A 283 -3.10 25.34 4.13
C PRO A 283 -4.55 25.49 3.65
N LEU A 284 -4.99 26.74 3.50
CA LEU A 284 -6.38 27.09 3.23
C LEU A 284 -6.74 26.99 1.74
N TYR A 285 -5.79 27.32 0.84
CA TYR A 285 -6.03 27.43 -0.61
C TYR A 285 -7.21 28.35 -0.98
N LYS A 286 -7.45 29.40 -0.19
CA LYS A 286 -8.48 30.43 -0.41
C LYS A 286 -7.95 31.81 -0.03
N ASP A 287 -8.62 32.85 -0.52
CA ASP A 287 -8.52 34.20 0.01
C ASP A 287 -8.81 34.29 1.52
N VAL A 288 -8.23 35.30 2.17
CA VAL A 288 -8.51 35.65 3.57
C VAL A 288 -9.20 37.02 3.64
N LEU A 289 -10.35 37.07 4.34
CA LEU A 289 -11.18 38.26 4.49
C LEU A 289 -10.97 38.94 5.86
N GLY A 290 -10.62 40.22 5.85
CA GLY A 290 -10.40 41.04 7.04
C GLY A 290 -11.60 41.84 7.52
N GLU A 291 -11.49 42.40 8.73
CA GLU A 291 -12.47 43.34 9.28
C GLU A 291 -12.13 44.79 8.97
N ASN A 292 -12.97 45.46 8.16
CA ASN A 292 -13.15 46.92 8.11
C ASN A 292 -11.86 47.76 8.13
N GLY A 293 -10.96 47.49 7.18
CA GLY A 293 -9.70 48.24 7.02
C GLY A 293 -8.52 47.66 7.80
N SER A 294 -8.67 46.48 8.40
CA SER A 294 -7.56 45.69 8.93
C SER A 294 -7.68 44.23 8.52
N ILE A 295 -6.57 43.73 7.97
CA ILE A 295 -6.29 42.31 7.70
C ILE A 295 -5.38 41.72 8.80
N ASP A 296 -5.24 42.40 9.94
CA ASP A 296 -4.53 41.90 11.13
C ASP A 296 -5.46 41.08 12.05
N ASN A 297 -6.77 41.09 11.79
CA ASN A 297 -7.77 40.28 12.49
C ASN A 297 -8.75 39.69 11.43
N PRO A 298 -8.42 38.56 10.80
CA PRO A 298 -9.26 38.00 9.74
C PRO A 298 -10.47 37.20 10.27
N GLU A 299 -11.49 37.07 9.45
CA GLU A 299 -12.66 36.24 9.76
C GLU A 299 -12.34 34.74 9.79
N GLY A 300 -13.19 33.99 10.48
CA GLY A 300 -12.99 32.56 10.74
C GLY A 300 -11.83 32.21 11.67
N GLY A 301 -10.97 33.17 12.04
CA GLY A 301 -9.68 32.90 12.69
C GLY A 301 -8.58 32.49 11.71
N THR A 302 -8.80 32.68 10.41
CA THR A 302 -7.79 32.45 9.36
C THR A 302 -6.60 33.41 9.49
N SER A 303 -5.50 33.08 8.83
CA SER A 303 -4.29 33.92 8.81
C SER A 303 -3.49 33.72 7.51
N SER A 304 -2.35 34.40 7.35
CA SER A 304 -1.40 34.11 6.27
C SER A 304 -0.15 33.43 6.83
N ALA A 305 0.33 32.40 6.14
CA ALA A 305 1.59 31.73 6.46
C ALA A 305 2.76 32.73 6.39
N PRO A 306 3.78 32.58 7.25
CA PRO A 306 4.90 33.50 7.29
C PRO A 306 5.75 33.42 6.00
N PRO A 307 6.44 34.51 5.62
CA PRO A 307 7.35 34.48 4.48
C PRO A 307 8.46 33.45 4.65
N GLN A 308 8.59 32.54 3.69
CA GLN A 308 9.62 31.49 3.66
C GLN A 308 10.60 31.64 2.50
N TYR A 309 10.19 32.36 1.44
CA TYR A 309 10.91 32.37 0.18
C TYR A 309 11.55 33.74 -0.12
N PRO A 310 12.86 33.81 -0.38
CA PRO A 310 13.53 35.04 -0.75
C PRO A 310 13.14 35.45 -2.18
N ILE A 311 12.71 36.70 -2.33
CA ILE A 311 12.31 37.34 -3.58
C ILE A 311 13.45 38.25 -4.04
N PHE A 312 14.02 37.97 -5.21
CA PHE A 312 15.07 38.77 -5.84
C PHE A 312 14.48 39.76 -6.86
N PHE A 313 15.29 40.75 -7.24
CA PHE A 313 14.93 41.79 -8.21
C PHE A 313 15.50 41.52 -9.63
N ASN A 314 16.35 40.49 -9.76
CA ASN A 314 16.88 39.96 -11.02
C ASN A 314 16.96 38.42 -10.94
N GLU A 315 17.33 37.77 -12.06
CA GLU A 315 17.72 36.36 -12.06
C GLU A 315 18.83 36.07 -11.03
N ILE A 316 18.72 34.95 -10.32
CA ILE A 316 19.45 34.67 -9.08
C ILE A 316 20.87 34.13 -9.36
N ASP A 317 21.89 34.78 -8.79
CA ASP A 317 23.29 34.31 -8.80
C ASP A 317 23.38 32.97 -8.04
N ASN A 318 24.04 31.95 -8.62
CA ASN A 318 24.23 30.69 -7.91
C ASN A 318 25.15 30.81 -6.67
N ALA A 319 25.94 31.89 -6.55
CA ALA A 319 26.81 32.14 -5.41
C ALA A 319 26.05 32.44 -4.09
N VAL A 320 24.85 33.04 -4.14
CA VAL A 320 24.07 33.35 -2.93
C VAL A 320 23.41 32.12 -2.31
N LEU A 321 23.09 31.11 -3.12
CA LEU A 321 22.25 29.98 -2.71
C LEU A 321 22.73 29.23 -1.45
N PRO A 322 24.04 28.96 -1.23
CA PRO A 322 24.54 28.31 -0.01
C PRO A 322 24.36 29.14 1.28
N PHE A 323 24.08 30.45 1.15
CA PHE A 323 24.00 31.40 2.26
C PHE A 323 22.57 31.86 2.56
N LEU A 324 21.58 31.48 1.75
CA LEU A 324 20.17 31.81 1.97
C LEU A 324 19.61 31.02 3.18
N PRO A 325 18.99 31.68 4.17
CA PRO A 325 18.35 31.00 5.30
C PRO A 325 17.05 30.31 4.88
N VAL A 326 16.87 29.09 5.36
CA VAL A 326 15.73 28.20 5.10
C VAL A 326 14.76 28.30 6.27
N TYR A 327 13.52 28.72 6.01
CA TYR A 327 12.44 28.79 7.00
C TYR A 327 11.40 27.70 6.77
N ASP A 328 10.99 27.01 7.83
CA ASP A 328 9.82 26.13 7.80
C ASP A 328 8.50 26.95 7.75
N PRO A 329 7.32 26.32 7.53
CA PRO A 329 6.06 27.06 7.49
C PRO A 329 5.61 27.68 8.82
N THR A 330 6.30 27.44 9.94
CA THR A 330 6.10 28.21 11.18
C THR A 330 6.89 29.52 11.18
N GLY A 331 7.78 29.70 10.19
CA GLY A 331 8.74 30.79 10.10
C GLY A 331 9.99 30.58 10.96
N THR A 332 10.24 29.34 11.41
CA THR A 332 11.44 28.99 12.17
C THR A 332 12.59 28.70 11.21
N GLU A 333 13.76 29.29 11.47
CA GLU A 333 14.97 29.07 10.67
C GLU A 333 15.53 27.67 10.98
N THR A 334 15.57 26.79 9.98
CA THR A 334 15.99 25.39 10.13
C THR A 334 17.40 25.13 9.61
N GLY A 335 17.94 26.03 8.78
CA GLY A 335 19.30 25.95 8.25
C GLY A 335 19.60 27.02 7.20
N VAL A 336 20.66 26.79 6.43
CA VAL A 336 21.03 27.61 5.27
C VAL A 336 21.32 26.70 4.07
N GLY A 337 21.09 27.21 2.86
CA GLY A 337 21.43 26.54 1.61
C GLY A 337 20.22 26.09 0.80
N PHE A 338 20.04 26.69 -0.38
CA PHE A 338 19.04 26.30 -1.38
C PHE A 338 19.71 25.47 -2.50
N PRO A 339 19.04 24.44 -3.06
CA PRO A 339 19.65 23.61 -4.09
C PRO A 339 19.77 24.36 -5.43
N PRO A 340 20.87 24.20 -6.19
CA PRO A 340 21.10 24.93 -7.43
C PRO A 340 20.26 24.45 -8.63
N SER A 341 19.44 23.42 -8.44
CA SER A 341 18.54 22.84 -9.44
C SER A 341 17.32 22.26 -8.71
N PRO A 342 16.13 22.27 -9.33
CA PRO A 342 14.88 21.88 -8.66
C PRO A 342 14.88 20.38 -8.34
N ILE A 343 14.43 20.04 -7.13
CA ILE A 343 14.21 18.66 -6.70
C ILE A 343 12.85 18.23 -7.23
N LEU A 344 12.81 17.19 -8.10
CA LEU A 344 11.54 16.70 -8.65
C LEU A 344 10.73 15.97 -7.56
N PRO A 345 9.42 16.26 -7.41
CA PRO A 345 8.56 15.60 -6.44
C PRO A 345 8.29 14.14 -6.81
N VAL A 346 8.38 13.26 -5.82
CA VAL A 346 8.17 11.82 -5.95
C VAL A 346 7.31 11.34 -4.79
N VAL A 347 6.30 10.52 -5.12
CA VAL A 347 5.59 9.64 -4.19
C VAL A 347 6.03 8.20 -4.46
N SER A 348 6.29 7.43 -3.41
CA SER A 348 6.49 5.98 -3.50
C SER A 348 5.76 5.26 -2.36
N SER A 349 5.68 3.93 -2.42
CA SER A 349 5.06 3.11 -1.37
C SER A 349 3.61 3.49 -1.00
N PRO A 350 2.72 3.90 -1.94
CA PRO A 350 1.35 4.28 -1.57
C PRO A 350 0.57 3.05 -1.10
N SER A 351 -0.10 3.16 0.04
CA SER A 351 -1.03 2.16 0.57
C SER A 351 -2.21 2.83 1.27
N PHE A 352 -3.29 2.06 1.43
CA PHE A 352 -4.40 2.39 2.31
C PHE A 352 -4.61 1.20 3.26
N SER A 353 -4.73 1.48 4.55
CA SER A 353 -5.10 0.51 5.59
C SER A 353 -6.41 1.01 6.21
N GLY A 354 -7.47 0.21 6.12
CA GLY A 354 -8.79 0.59 6.61
C GLY A 354 -9.01 0.27 8.08
N ASN A 355 -10.22 -0.17 8.41
CA ASN A 355 -10.56 -0.76 9.71
C ASN A 355 -10.85 -2.27 9.62
N LEU A 356 -10.69 -2.84 8.42
CA LEU A 356 -10.73 -4.27 8.12
C LEU A 356 -9.32 -4.64 7.58
N SER A 357 -9.12 -5.88 7.14
CA SER A 357 -7.88 -6.28 6.49
C SER A 357 -7.56 -5.49 5.21
N GLY A 358 -6.28 -5.40 4.89
CA GLY A 358 -5.72 -4.77 3.71
C GLY A 358 -6.22 -3.35 3.49
N SER A 359 -6.72 -3.10 2.28
CA SER A 359 -7.29 -1.82 1.87
C SER A 359 -8.83 -1.76 1.99
N ALA A 360 -9.44 -2.61 2.83
CA ALA A 360 -10.89 -2.62 3.07
C ALA A 360 -11.31 -1.82 4.32
N SER A 361 -12.45 -1.14 4.25
CA SER A 361 -13.04 -0.33 5.33
C SER A 361 -14.55 -0.52 5.36
N THR A 362 -15.19 -0.38 6.52
CA THR A 362 -16.64 -0.26 6.58
C THR A 362 -17.12 1.14 6.17
N VAL A 363 -18.37 1.25 5.72
CA VAL A 363 -19.04 2.50 5.37
C VAL A 363 -18.90 3.50 6.53
N ASN A 364 -18.54 4.75 6.21
CA ASN A 364 -18.40 5.85 7.17
C ASN A 364 -17.29 5.66 8.24
N THR A 365 -16.41 4.65 8.13
CA THR A 365 -15.26 4.47 9.05
C THR A 365 -13.98 5.06 8.46
N GLY A 366 -13.54 4.58 7.29
CA GLY A 366 -12.31 5.03 6.64
C GLY A 366 -11.07 4.29 7.13
N GLY A 367 -9.96 5.02 7.29
CA GLY A 367 -8.65 4.40 7.53
C GLY A 367 -7.50 5.38 7.39
N ASN A 368 -6.32 4.88 7.07
CA ASN A 368 -5.09 5.64 6.94
C ASN A 368 -4.41 5.37 5.59
N PHE A 369 -4.20 6.41 4.81
CA PHE A 369 -3.27 6.37 3.69
C PHE A 369 -1.83 6.47 4.21
N SER A 370 -0.92 5.68 3.68
CA SER A 370 0.52 5.83 3.92
C SER A 370 1.28 5.92 2.60
N PHE A 371 2.37 6.68 2.59
CA PHE A 371 3.25 6.85 1.43
C PHE A 371 4.60 7.46 1.83
N ASP A 372 5.63 7.24 1.01
CA ASP A 372 6.90 7.93 1.11
C ASP A 372 6.92 9.19 0.23
N SER A 373 7.46 10.30 0.75
CA SER A 373 7.79 11.51 0.00
C SER A 373 9.29 11.76 -0.02
N ASN A 374 9.84 12.19 -1.15
CA ASN A 374 11.25 12.61 -1.23
C ASN A 374 11.51 14.05 -0.73
N LEU A 375 10.47 14.78 -0.33
CA LEU A 375 10.52 16.18 0.10
C LEU A 375 9.59 16.49 1.29
N LEU A 376 9.88 17.60 1.98
CA LEU A 376 8.92 18.30 2.84
C LEU A 376 8.12 19.30 2.01
N GLY A 377 6.84 19.48 2.31
CA GLY A 377 5.92 20.29 1.50
C GLY A 377 4.50 19.79 1.58
N VAL A 378 3.65 20.12 0.60
CA VAL A 378 2.24 19.71 0.60
C VAL A 378 2.05 18.37 -0.10
N TYR A 379 1.15 17.55 0.43
CA TYR A 379 0.52 16.43 -0.27
C TYR A 379 -0.92 16.76 -0.66
N GLN A 380 -1.40 16.12 -1.72
CA GLN A 380 -2.81 15.97 -2.03
C GLN A 380 -3.13 14.49 -2.21
N ILE A 381 -4.19 14.02 -1.56
CA ILE A 381 -4.84 12.74 -1.84
C ILE A 381 -6.23 13.05 -2.39
N VAL A 382 -6.59 12.49 -3.54
CA VAL A 382 -7.97 12.49 -4.05
C VAL A 382 -8.48 11.05 -4.08
N ILE A 383 -9.59 10.79 -3.42
CA ILE A 383 -10.34 9.53 -3.52
C ILE A 383 -11.48 9.77 -4.52
N SER A 384 -11.44 9.05 -5.63
CA SER A 384 -12.41 9.19 -6.72
C SER A 384 -13.66 8.36 -6.46
N ARG A 385 -14.85 8.97 -6.61
CA ARG A 385 -16.14 8.31 -6.40
C ARG A 385 -16.54 7.37 -7.54
N ASP A 386 -15.97 7.53 -8.73
CA ASP A 386 -16.20 6.66 -9.89
C ASP A 386 -14.93 5.91 -10.36
N GLY A 387 -13.81 6.11 -9.66
CA GLY A 387 -12.50 5.52 -9.95
C GLY A 387 -11.75 6.15 -11.12
N VAL A 388 -12.30 7.20 -11.75
CA VAL A 388 -11.83 7.80 -13.02
C VAL A 388 -11.67 9.32 -12.93
N ASP A 389 -12.59 10.04 -12.29
CA ASP A 389 -12.49 11.48 -12.07
C ASP A 389 -11.76 11.78 -10.75
N PHE A 390 -10.61 12.45 -10.86
CA PHE A 390 -9.76 12.88 -9.74
C PHE A 390 -9.73 14.41 -9.57
N ASP A 391 -10.69 15.15 -10.14
CA ASP A 391 -10.78 16.59 -9.91
C ASP A 391 -11.04 16.91 -8.42
N PRO A 392 -10.17 17.69 -7.74
CA PRO A 392 -10.40 18.15 -6.37
C PRO A 392 -11.62 19.07 -6.21
N SER A 393 -12.17 19.61 -7.30
CA SER A 393 -13.42 20.38 -7.30
C SER A 393 -14.64 19.50 -7.00
N ASN A 394 -14.71 18.29 -7.57
CA ASN A 394 -15.89 17.42 -7.53
C ASN A 394 -16.37 17.15 -6.08
N PRO A 395 -17.63 17.44 -5.73
CA PRO A 395 -18.14 17.27 -4.36
C PRO A 395 -18.31 15.80 -3.93
N GLN A 396 -18.40 14.87 -4.89
CA GLN A 396 -18.58 13.44 -4.60
C GLN A 396 -17.26 12.74 -4.25
N ASN A 397 -16.13 13.31 -4.70
CA ASN A 397 -14.78 12.88 -4.36
C ASN A 397 -14.43 13.30 -2.94
N ARG A 398 -13.46 12.62 -2.32
CA ARG A 398 -12.78 13.15 -1.13
C ARG A 398 -11.45 13.78 -1.53
N VAL A 399 -11.15 14.94 -0.96
CA VAL A 399 -9.82 15.56 -1.02
C VAL A 399 -9.24 15.62 0.39
N LEU A 400 -7.98 15.25 0.53
CA LEU A 400 -7.17 15.45 1.74
C LEU A 400 -5.92 16.22 1.32
N ARG A 401 -5.62 17.34 1.98
CA ARG A 401 -4.39 18.12 1.79
C ARG A 401 -3.77 18.41 3.15
N GLY A 402 -2.45 18.49 3.20
CA GLY A 402 -1.73 18.81 4.43
C GLY A 402 -0.22 18.94 4.21
N TYR A 403 0.47 19.41 5.25
CA TYR A 403 1.91 19.64 5.20
C TYR A 403 2.70 18.46 5.78
N MET A 404 3.63 17.94 4.99
CA MET A 404 4.65 16.95 5.35
C MET A 404 5.84 17.66 6.02
N PRO A 405 6.10 17.48 7.33
CA PRO A 405 7.14 18.21 8.04
C PRO A 405 8.57 17.75 7.71
N ALA A 406 8.71 16.58 7.08
CA ALA A 406 9.99 16.00 6.64
C ALA A 406 9.76 15.06 5.45
N ALA A 407 10.82 14.81 4.67
CA ALA A 407 10.84 13.72 3.71
C ALA A 407 10.91 12.34 4.42
N GLY A 408 10.43 11.30 3.76
CA GLY A 408 10.23 9.95 4.30
C GLY A 408 8.75 9.57 4.41
N PRO A 409 8.42 8.56 5.25
CA PRO A 409 7.05 8.08 5.42
C PRO A 409 6.09 9.13 5.98
N GLN A 410 4.90 9.18 5.41
CA GLN A 410 3.76 9.99 5.84
C GLN A 410 2.57 9.06 6.12
N THR A 411 1.66 9.48 7.01
CA THR A 411 0.39 8.80 7.26
C THR A 411 -0.73 9.85 7.36
N VAL A 412 -1.84 9.62 6.67
CA VAL A 412 -2.96 10.57 6.53
C VAL A 412 -4.28 9.84 6.76
N SER A 413 -4.98 10.19 7.84
CA SER A 413 -6.26 9.58 8.20
C SER A 413 -7.44 10.12 7.38
N TRP A 414 -8.39 9.24 7.10
CA TRP A 414 -9.65 9.50 6.41
C TRP A 414 -10.81 8.87 7.19
N ASN A 415 -12.00 9.47 7.10
CA ASN A 415 -13.17 9.13 7.91
C ASN A 415 -14.33 8.49 7.11
N GLY A 416 -14.03 7.83 5.98
CA GLY A 416 -15.03 7.13 5.16
C GLY A 416 -16.05 8.04 4.43
N GLN A 417 -15.84 9.37 4.44
CA GLN A 417 -16.76 10.37 3.89
C GLN A 417 -16.14 11.17 2.75
N ASP A 418 -16.98 11.72 1.87
CA ASP A 418 -16.61 12.62 0.79
C ASP A 418 -16.39 14.08 1.24
N LYS A 419 -16.57 15.04 0.32
CA LYS A 419 -16.40 16.48 0.53
C LYS A 419 -17.70 17.17 1.01
N THR A 420 -18.87 16.58 0.82
CA THR A 420 -20.14 17.06 1.45
C THR A 420 -20.34 16.48 2.85
N GLY A 421 -19.62 15.41 3.19
CA GLY A 421 -19.72 14.70 4.47
C GLY A 421 -20.64 13.49 4.42
N ASP A 422 -21.06 13.09 3.22
CA ASP A 422 -21.82 11.87 3.00
C ASP A 422 -20.83 10.67 2.95
N PRO A 423 -21.21 9.48 3.46
CA PRO A 423 -20.35 8.31 3.37
C PRO A 423 -20.04 7.91 1.93
N PHE A 424 -18.87 7.32 1.71
CA PHE A 424 -18.66 6.49 0.52
C PHE A 424 -19.60 5.26 0.58
N PRO A 425 -20.14 4.79 -0.55
CA PRO A 425 -21.05 3.66 -0.61
C PRO A 425 -20.25 2.35 -0.68
N VAL A 426 -20.93 1.21 -0.59
CA VAL A 426 -20.31 -0.10 -0.84
C VAL A 426 -19.71 -0.16 -2.25
N GLY A 427 -18.53 -0.77 -2.37
CA GLY A 427 -17.83 -1.04 -3.62
C GLY A 427 -16.36 -0.64 -3.63
N SER A 428 -15.72 -0.83 -4.78
CA SER A 428 -14.29 -0.57 -5.00
C SER A 428 -14.05 0.82 -5.59
N PHE A 429 -13.12 1.57 -5.01
CA PHE A 429 -12.75 2.93 -5.40
C PHE A 429 -11.25 3.05 -5.65
N ARG A 430 -10.83 4.14 -6.31
CA ARG A 430 -9.41 4.45 -6.55
C ARG A 430 -9.01 5.76 -5.88
N TYR A 431 -7.78 5.81 -5.37
CA TYR A 431 -7.18 7.03 -4.84
C TYR A 431 -5.90 7.38 -5.60
N GLU A 432 -5.60 8.66 -5.70
CA GLU A 432 -4.34 9.17 -6.24
C GLU A 432 -3.69 10.15 -5.25
N ILE A 433 -2.43 9.88 -4.91
CA ILE A 433 -1.57 10.71 -4.06
C ILE A 433 -0.60 11.47 -4.95
N GLN A 434 -0.45 12.76 -4.70
CA GLN A 434 0.57 13.61 -5.28
C GLN A 434 1.27 14.45 -4.21
N THR A 435 2.55 14.77 -4.45
CA THR A 435 3.31 15.75 -3.66
C THR A 435 3.70 16.94 -4.51
N HIS A 436 3.73 18.12 -3.90
CA HIS A 436 3.95 19.38 -4.59
C HIS A 436 5.42 19.81 -4.49
N GLY A 437 6.13 19.81 -5.62
CA GLY A 437 7.46 20.40 -5.76
C GLY A 437 7.37 21.84 -6.26
N GLY A 438 8.24 22.71 -5.77
CA GLY A 438 8.29 24.10 -6.18
C GLY A 438 7.05 24.92 -5.82
N GLU A 439 6.28 24.48 -4.83
CA GLU A 439 5.05 25.17 -4.45
C GLU A 439 5.32 26.57 -3.90
N TYR A 440 4.71 27.56 -4.54
CA TYR A 440 4.87 28.97 -4.25
C TYR A 440 3.50 29.64 -4.23
N HIS A 441 3.06 30.04 -3.04
CA HIS A 441 1.93 30.95 -2.85
C HIS A 441 2.41 32.40 -2.86
N PHE A 442 1.55 33.29 -3.37
CA PHE A 442 1.82 34.71 -3.56
C PHE A 442 0.69 35.59 -3.01
N PRO A 443 0.57 35.73 -1.67
CA PRO A 443 -0.61 36.35 -1.08
C PRO A 443 -0.66 37.87 -1.35
N LEU A 444 -1.64 38.30 -2.16
CA LEU A 444 -1.87 39.68 -2.55
C LEU A 444 -2.65 40.43 -1.46
N SER A 445 -1.89 40.93 -0.49
CA SER A 445 -2.35 41.60 0.72
C SER A 445 -2.70 43.09 0.48
N ASP A 446 -3.98 43.47 0.53
CA ASP A 446 -4.50 44.84 0.27
C ASP A 446 -4.30 45.31 -1.19
N ALA A 447 -4.55 44.40 -2.15
CA ALA A 447 -4.45 44.64 -3.59
C ALA A 447 -5.85 44.71 -4.23
N GLU A 448 -6.28 45.91 -4.64
CA GLU A 448 -7.72 46.21 -4.68
C GLU A 448 -8.40 46.01 -6.03
N ASN A 449 -7.69 46.24 -7.14
CA ASN A 449 -8.16 45.95 -8.49
C ASN A 449 -7.05 45.29 -9.33
N ASN A 450 -7.43 44.40 -10.25
CA ASN A 450 -6.55 43.76 -11.21
C ASN A 450 -7.18 43.74 -12.62
N VAL A 451 -7.61 44.92 -13.10
CA VAL A 451 -8.37 45.05 -14.35
C VAL A 451 -7.57 44.75 -15.64
N GLY A 452 -6.28 44.40 -15.53
CA GLY A 452 -5.42 43.96 -16.63
C GLY A 452 -5.16 42.44 -16.69
N GLY A 453 -5.43 41.73 -15.58
CA GLY A 453 -5.16 40.31 -15.41
C GLY A 453 -3.69 40.00 -15.10
N GLY A 454 -3.47 39.05 -14.19
CA GLY A 454 -2.16 38.66 -13.67
C GLY A 454 -2.17 38.39 -12.15
N PRO A 455 -1.01 38.34 -11.48
CA PRO A 455 0.33 38.33 -12.06
C PRO A 455 0.52 37.19 -13.07
N THR A 456 1.48 37.31 -13.98
CA THR A 456 1.95 36.14 -14.75
C THR A 456 3.08 35.49 -13.98
N TYR A 457 3.01 34.19 -13.80
CA TYR A 457 4.07 33.35 -13.23
C TYR A 457 4.77 32.63 -14.38
N THR A 458 6.10 32.55 -14.35
CA THR A 458 6.91 31.77 -15.31
C THR A 458 7.91 30.91 -14.55
N LEU A 459 7.83 29.58 -14.65
CA LEU A 459 8.87 28.68 -14.14
C LEU A 459 10.12 28.77 -15.03
N LEU A 460 11.23 29.22 -14.46
CA LEU A 460 12.48 29.51 -15.16
C LEU A 460 13.43 28.29 -15.25
N ASN A 461 13.32 27.32 -14.34
CA ASN A 461 14.16 26.13 -14.31
C ASN A 461 13.34 24.83 -14.13
N GLY A 462 13.67 23.81 -14.92
CA GLY A 462 12.88 22.57 -14.96
C GLY A 462 11.64 22.68 -15.86
N THR A 463 10.67 21.80 -15.63
CA THR A 463 9.44 21.66 -16.44
C THR A 463 8.27 21.27 -15.55
N ASN A 464 7.20 22.05 -15.56
CA ASN A 464 5.95 21.72 -14.88
C ASN A 464 5.05 20.88 -15.82
N PRO A 465 4.56 19.68 -15.43
CA PRO A 465 3.61 18.89 -16.22
C PRO A 465 2.32 19.63 -16.60
N LEU A 466 1.84 20.53 -15.74
CA LEU A 466 0.67 21.39 -16.01
C LEU A 466 1.00 22.50 -17.02
N GLY A 467 2.25 22.97 -17.00
CA GLY A 467 2.81 23.99 -17.88
C GLY A 467 3.51 25.10 -17.10
N ASN A 468 4.64 25.60 -17.62
CA ASN A 468 5.50 26.57 -16.91
C ASN A 468 4.84 27.94 -16.62
N ASN A 469 3.64 28.23 -17.13
CA ASN A 469 2.89 29.46 -16.84
C ASN A 469 1.55 29.21 -16.12
N VAL A 470 1.29 27.99 -15.67
CA VAL A 470 0.08 27.66 -14.90
C VAL A 470 0.15 28.22 -13.50
N ALA A 471 -0.92 28.89 -13.08
CA ALA A 471 -1.19 29.25 -11.70
C ALA A 471 -2.67 29.04 -11.39
N PHE A 472 -2.98 29.04 -10.10
CA PHE A 472 -4.29 28.77 -9.54
C PHE A 472 -4.77 29.98 -8.72
N TYR A 473 -6.08 30.10 -8.59
CA TYR A 473 -6.73 30.99 -7.62
C TYR A 473 -8.06 30.35 -7.19
N ASP A 474 -8.51 30.63 -5.97
CA ASP A 474 -9.84 30.26 -5.51
C ASP A 474 -10.39 31.32 -4.53
N HIS A 475 -11.36 32.08 -5.04
CA HIS A 475 -12.00 33.20 -4.36
C HIS A 475 -13.38 32.83 -3.79
N SER A 476 -13.79 31.56 -3.82
CA SER A 476 -15.14 31.16 -3.38
C SER A 476 -15.30 31.20 -1.86
N GLY A 477 -16.54 31.33 -1.40
CA GLY A 477 -16.88 31.19 0.02
C GLY A 477 -16.47 29.82 0.60
N TYR A 478 -16.15 29.79 1.89
CA TYR A 478 -15.67 28.59 2.58
C TYR A 478 -16.10 28.51 4.05
N ARG A 479 -15.96 27.31 4.64
CA ARG A 479 -16.11 27.07 6.08
C ARG A 479 -14.76 26.66 6.65
N THR A 480 -14.31 27.34 7.71
CA THR A 480 -13.09 27.00 8.44
C THR A 480 -13.27 25.75 9.30
N LEU A 481 -12.16 25.12 9.72
CA LEU A 481 -12.14 23.96 10.61
C LEU A 481 -12.86 24.19 11.95
N ASN A 482 -12.86 25.42 12.48
CA ASN A 482 -13.65 25.78 13.68
C ASN A 482 -15.16 25.96 13.43
N GLY A 483 -15.63 25.77 12.20
CA GLY A 483 -17.04 25.80 11.79
C GLY A 483 -17.56 27.15 11.31
N THR A 484 -16.77 28.23 11.39
CA THR A 484 -17.15 29.58 10.93
C THR A 484 -17.27 29.63 9.41
N ILE A 485 -18.25 30.37 8.88
CA ILE A 485 -18.40 30.59 7.43
C ILE A 485 -17.80 31.94 7.06
N VAL A 486 -17.07 31.98 5.94
CA VAL A 486 -16.55 33.18 5.29
C VAL A 486 -17.13 33.22 3.88
N GLU A 487 -18.05 34.16 3.65
CA GLU A 487 -19.03 34.18 2.56
C GLU A 487 -19.30 35.62 2.08
N ASP A 488 -19.93 35.78 0.90
CA ASP A 488 -20.42 37.08 0.39
C ASP A 488 -21.42 37.72 1.38
N ARG A 489 -22.33 36.88 1.90
CA ARG A 489 -23.57 37.23 2.63
C ARG A 489 -24.70 37.72 1.72
N ASP A 490 -24.81 37.22 0.49
CA ASP A 490 -26.06 37.33 -0.26
C ASP A 490 -27.14 36.48 0.44
N PRO A 491 -28.31 37.04 0.81
CA PRO A 491 -29.36 36.28 1.50
C PRO A 491 -30.20 35.40 0.57
N ASP A 492 -30.04 35.49 -0.76
CA ASP A 492 -30.89 34.84 -1.77
C ASP A 492 -30.24 33.60 -2.45
N ASP A 493 -28.96 33.26 -2.18
CA ASP A 493 -28.23 32.16 -2.85
C ASP A 493 -28.71 30.74 -2.47
N GLY A 494 -28.80 30.45 -1.17
CA GLY A 494 -29.04 29.11 -0.63
C GLY A 494 -27.80 28.20 -0.54
N ASN A 495 -26.62 28.67 -0.95
CA ASN A 495 -25.35 27.93 -0.92
C ASN A 495 -24.15 28.92 -0.83
N PRO A 496 -23.61 29.22 0.36
CA PRO A 496 -22.61 30.29 0.55
C PRO A 496 -21.18 29.91 0.10
N PHE A 497 -21.04 28.98 -0.86
CA PHE A 497 -19.76 28.33 -1.20
C PHE A 497 -19.43 28.29 -2.70
N ASP A 498 -20.40 28.46 -3.61
CA ASP A 498 -20.17 28.48 -5.05
C ASP A 498 -19.92 29.90 -5.61
N ASP A 499 -20.46 30.93 -4.98
CA ASP A 499 -20.14 32.34 -5.26
C ASP A 499 -18.83 32.83 -4.59
N ALA A 500 -18.31 33.95 -5.10
CA ALA A 500 -17.08 34.59 -4.64
C ALA A 500 -17.25 35.32 -3.29
N LEU A 501 -16.15 35.56 -2.57
CA LEU A 501 -16.15 36.46 -1.42
C LEU A 501 -16.55 37.90 -1.80
N CYS A 502 -17.26 38.58 -0.90
CA CYS A 502 -17.93 39.84 -1.20
C CYS A 502 -17.05 40.96 -1.79
N GLY A 503 -17.58 41.69 -2.76
CA GLY A 503 -17.02 42.95 -3.26
C GLY A 503 -17.29 43.16 -4.74
N LEU A 504 -17.16 44.39 -5.24
CA LEU A 504 -17.48 44.67 -6.64
C LEU A 504 -16.45 44.08 -7.60
N GLY A 505 -16.94 43.23 -8.50
CA GLY A 505 -16.20 42.66 -9.63
C GLY A 505 -15.23 41.54 -9.21
N PRO A 506 -15.69 40.44 -8.60
CA PRO A 506 -14.87 39.24 -8.45
C PRO A 506 -14.53 38.63 -9.82
N PRO A 507 -13.50 37.77 -9.92
CA PRO A 507 -13.28 36.94 -11.09
C PRO A 507 -14.48 36.03 -11.39
N ASN A 508 -14.64 35.66 -12.66
CA ASN A 508 -15.65 34.71 -13.12
C ASN A 508 -15.00 33.76 -14.14
N PRO A 509 -14.85 32.45 -13.83
CA PRO A 509 -15.27 31.78 -12.59
C PRO A 509 -14.50 32.26 -11.33
N PRO A 510 -15.08 32.09 -10.13
CA PRO A 510 -14.47 32.50 -8.85
C PRO A 510 -13.24 31.66 -8.47
N ALA A 511 -13.10 30.46 -9.04
CA ALA A 511 -11.91 29.62 -8.91
C ALA A 511 -11.42 29.17 -10.29
N THR A 512 -10.13 28.84 -10.40
CA THR A 512 -9.62 28.01 -11.49
C THR A 512 -10.09 26.57 -11.35
N ASP A 513 -10.00 25.79 -12.44
CA ASP A 513 -9.94 24.33 -12.36
C ASP A 513 -8.85 23.94 -11.34
N LEU A 514 -9.17 23.14 -10.32
CA LEU A 514 -8.24 22.81 -9.23
C LEU A 514 -7.33 21.61 -9.56
N SER A 515 -7.56 20.96 -10.70
CA SER A 515 -6.71 19.89 -11.25
C SER A 515 -5.76 20.39 -12.36
N LEU A 516 -6.20 21.37 -13.16
CA LEU A 516 -5.45 21.89 -14.32
C LEU A 516 -4.90 23.32 -14.13
N GLY A 517 -5.49 24.12 -13.23
CA GLY A 517 -5.18 25.53 -13.06
C GLY A 517 -5.57 26.38 -14.27
N ALA A 518 -4.91 27.53 -14.46
CA ALA A 518 -5.07 28.36 -15.65
C ALA A 518 -3.75 29.02 -16.09
N ASP A 519 -3.64 29.29 -17.40
CA ASP A 519 -2.50 30.01 -17.98
C ASP A 519 -2.51 31.49 -17.53
N SER A 520 -1.60 31.81 -16.60
CA SER A 520 -1.45 33.14 -16.01
C SER A 520 -0.88 34.19 -16.98
N SER A 521 -0.43 33.79 -18.17
CA SER A 521 -0.05 34.73 -19.24
C SER A 521 -1.27 35.36 -19.93
N THR A 522 -2.45 34.76 -19.81
CA THR A 522 -3.68 35.27 -20.45
C THR A 522 -4.15 36.59 -19.84
N SER A 523 -4.72 37.49 -20.66
CA SER A 523 -5.27 38.78 -20.19
C SER A 523 -6.65 38.66 -19.51
N THR A 524 -6.98 37.46 -19.04
CA THR A 524 -8.25 37.11 -18.38
C THR A 524 -8.03 36.40 -17.03
N PHE A 525 -6.81 35.94 -16.76
CA PHE A 525 -6.45 35.32 -15.49
C PHE A 525 -6.58 36.33 -14.34
N ASN A 526 -7.31 35.94 -13.28
CA ASN A 526 -7.47 36.73 -12.05
C ASN A 526 -7.89 38.20 -12.27
N VAL A 527 -8.77 38.46 -13.24
CA VAL A 527 -9.27 39.83 -13.51
C VAL A 527 -10.35 40.20 -12.51
N PHE A 528 -10.08 41.20 -11.65
CA PHE A 528 -11.02 41.66 -10.63
C PHE A 528 -11.04 43.19 -10.42
N GLY A 529 -12.04 43.66 -9.69
CA GLY A 529 -12.20 45.03 -9.20
C GLY A 529 -12.72 46.02 -10.25
N LEU A 530 -12.50 47.31 -9.99
CA LEU A 530 -13.00 48.42 -10.79
C LEU A 530 -11.87 49.23 -11.44
N SER A 531 -12.15 49.79 -12.62
CA SER A 531 -11.16 50.61 -13.34
C SER A 531 -10.98 52.00 -12.71
N GLY A 532 -9.77 52.30 -12.26
CA GLY A 532 -9.32 53.64 -11.85
C GLY A 532 -9.44 53.88 -10.35
N ASN A 533 -9.41 55.15 -9.91
CA ASN A 533 -9.43 55.51 -8.47
C ASN A 533 -10.80 55.24 -7.81
N ARG A 534 -11.09 53.98 -7.54
CA ARG A 534 -12.26 53.41 -6.84
C ARG A 534 -11.79 52.20 -6.03
N GLY A 535 -12.70 51.60 -5.26
CA GLY A 535 -12.49 50.32 -4.60
C GLY A 535 -12.10 50.42 -3.13
N ASN A 536 -11.21 51.34 -2.78
CA ASN A 536 -10.83 51.55 -1.38
C ASN A 536 -11.94 52.25 -0.60
N THR A 537 -12.72 51.49 0.18
CA THR A 537 -13.57 52.06 1.25
C THR A 537 -13.10 51.64 2.64
N ASN A 538 -12.24 50.62 2.75
CA ASN A 538 -11.76 50.01 3.99
C ASN A 538 -12.91 49.38 4.79
N ARG A 539 -13.82 48.68 4.11
CA ARG A 539 -15.03 48.09 4.71
C ARG A 539 -15.33 46.73 4.12
N ARG A 540 -15.65 45.79 5.00
CA ARG A 540 -16.07 44.44 4.61
C ARG A 540 -17.43 44.52 3.90
N CYS A 541 -17.48 44.12 2.63
CA CYS A 541 -18.69 44.08 1.79
C CYS A 541 -19.48 45.40 1.66
N ASP A 542 -18.80 46.54 1.58
CA ASP A 542 -19.49 47.79 1.21
C ASP A 542 -19.80 47.78 -0.31
N GLU A 543 -21.01 48.17 -0.71
CA GLU A 543 -21.45 48.22 -2.12
C GLU A 543 -20.59 49.14 -3.01
N ALA A 544 -19.69 49.95 -2.45
CA ALA A 544 -18.70 50.74 -3.19
C ALA A 544 -17.26 50.18 -3.15
N SER A 545 -17.00 49.12 -2.38
CA SER A 545 -15.71 48.44 -2.32
C SER A 545 -15.47 47.54 -3.53
N SER A 546 -14.24 47.48 -4.00
CA SER A 546 -13.83 46.55 -5.06
C SER A 546 -13.36 45.23 -4.46
N PHE A 547 -13.40 44.16 -5.25
CA PHE A 547 -13.21 42.80 -4.77
C PHE A 547 -12.01 42.60 -3.81
N GLY A 548 -10.84 43.20 -4.07
CA GLY A 548 -9.67 43.04 -3.20
C GLY A 548 -9.62 43.93 -1.94
N ASP A 549 -10.55 44.88 -1.74
CA ASP A 549 -10.60 45.71 -0.53
C ASP A 549 -10.82 44.81 0.71
N THR A 550 -10.06 45.06 1.77
CA THR A 550 -10.03 44.28 3.02
C THR A 550 -9.65 42.79 2.90
N LYS A 551 -8.97 42.35 1.82
CA LYS A 551 -8.52 40.95 1.65
C LYS A 551 -7.00 40.78 1.59
N THR A 552 -6.56 39.56 1.89
CA THR A 552 -5.32 38.97 1.35
C THR A 552 -5.73 37.87 0.38
N LEU A 553 -5.67 38.15 -0.92
CA LEU A 553 -6.04 37.19 -1.96
C LEU A 553 -4.95 36.13 -2.10
N ASP A 554 -5.29 34.86 -2.33
CA ASP A 554 -4.28 33.81 -2.53
C ASP A 554 -4.18 33.37 -4.00
N LEU A 555 -2.95 33.21 -4.47
CA LEU A 555 -2.60 32.73 -5.80
C LEU A 555 -1.37 31.86 -5.69
N TRP A 556 -1.38 30.69 -6.33
CA TRP A 556 -0.30 29.73 -6.17
C TRP A 556 0.06 29.00 -7.46
N THR A 557 1.27 28.44 -7.49
CA THR A 557 1.72 27.52 -8.54
C THR A 557 2.58 26.42 -7.90
N TYR A 558 2.52 25.22 -8.46
CA TYR A 558 3.29 24.06 -8.03
C TYR A 558 3.54 23.13 -9.22
N THR A 559 4.60 22.33 -9.12
CA THR A 559 4.87 21.18 -9.99
C THR A 559 4.38 19.92 -9.26
N PRO A 560 3.37 19.20 -9.74
CA PRO A 560 2.95 17.94 -9.12
C PRO A 560 3.96 16.80 -9.38
N SER A 561 4.03 15.85 -8.45
CA SER A 561 4.58 14.51 -8.72
C SER A 561 3.75 13.78 -9.80
N PRO A 562 4.31 12.73 -10.41
CA PRO A 562 3.47 11.66 -10.95
C PRO A 562 2.46 11.22 -9.88
N ALA A 563 1.21 11.01 -10.27
CA ALA A 563 0.22 10.43 -9.38
C ALA A 563 0.58 8.99 -9.05
N ALA A 564 0.44 8.61 -7.77
CA ALA A 564 0.68 7.27 -7.28
C ALA A 564 -0.42 6.88 -6.28
N GLY A 565 -0.98 5.69 -6.42
CA GLY A 565 -2.11 5.24 -5.61
C GLY A 565 -2.72 3.97 -6.19
N ASN A 566 -3.56 3.32 -5.39
CA ASN A 566 -4.13 1.99 -5.66
C ASN A 566 -5.66 2.03 -5.52
N GLU A 567 -6.25 0.84 -5.41
CA GLU A 567 -7.66 0.65 -5.08
C GLU A 567 -7.87 0.60 -3.55
N LEU A 568 -9.10 0.88 -3.12
CA LEU A 568 -9.60 0.64 -1.77
C LEU A 568 -11.04 0.12 -1.84
N LEU A 569 -11.45 -0.64 -0.83
CA LEU A 569 -12.75 -1.31 -0.78
C LEU A 569 -13.58 -0.75 0.38
N ILE A 570 -14.87 -0.51 0.13
CA ILE A 570 -15.85 -0.12 1.16
C ILE A 570 -16.95 -1.17 1.26
N LEU A 571 -17.21 -1.67 2.47
CA LEU A 571 -18.21 -2.71 2.80
C LEU A 571 -19.23 -2.16 3.83
N ASP A 572 -20.45 -2.71 3.92
CA ASP A 572 -21.48 -2.23 4.87
C ASP A 572 -21.60 -3.18 6.07
N LEU A 573 -22.02 -4.41 5.79
CA LEU A 573 -21.88 -5.57 6.69
C LEU A 573 -20.79 -6.48 6.11
N VAL A 574 -20.11 -7.21 6.99
CA VAL A 574 -18.96 -8.05 6.67
C VAL A 574 -19.03 -9.37 7.44
N ASP A 575 -18.31 -10.36 6.92
CA ASP A 575 -18.21 -11.73 7.40
C ASP A 575 -16.70 -12.11 7.41
N TYR A 576 -16.25 -12.88 8.40
CA TYR A 576 -14.84 -13.21 8.66
C TYR A 576 -14.61 -14.72 8.80
N GLY A 577 -13.37 -15.16 8.58
CA GLY A 577 -12.97 -16.53 8.93
C GLY A 577 -12.97 -16.77 10.45
N ASP A 578 -13.39 -17.96 10.86
CA ASP A 578 -13.54 -18.42 12.25
C ASP A 578 -12.39 -19.34 12.74
N ALA A 579 -11.43 -19.69 11.88
CA ALA A 579 -10.26 -20.45 12.30
C ALA A 579 -9.45 -19.75 13.43
N PRO A 580 -8.79 -20.51 14.33
CA PRO A 580 -8.09 -19.96 15.49
C PRO A 580 -7.05 -18.89 15.15
N ASP A 581 -7.05 -17.76 15.87
CA ASP A 581 -6.01 -16.72 15.80
C ASP A 581 -5.68 -16.15 17.20
N THR A 582 -4.84 -16.90 17.90
CA THR A 582 -4.60 -16.83 19.36
C THR A 582 -3.49 -15.87 19.79
N GLU A 583 -2.50 -15.63 18.94
CA GLU A 583 -1.35 -14.74 19.13
C GLU A 583 -1.01 -14.02 17.81
N ALA A 584 -0.64 -12.74 17.86
CA ALA A 584 -0.45 -11.93 16.64
C ALA A 584 0.65 -12.48 15.71
N GLY A 585 0.29 -12.66 14.43
CA GLY A 585 1.09 -13.29 13.38
C GLY A 585 0.43 -14.57 12.86
N ASN A 586 1.26 -15.59 12.61
CA ASN A 586 0.82 -16.91 12.15
C ASN A 586 1.74 -18.04 12.67
N GLY A 587 1.28 -19.28 12.53
CA GLY A 587 1.97 -20.50 12.97
C GLY A 587 1.03 -21.54 13.57
N ALA A 588 1.52 -22.73 13.90
CA ALA A 588 0.69 -23.91 14.17
C ALA A 588 -0.47 -23.67 15.17
N GLY A 589 -1.70 -23.65 14.65
CA GLY A 589 -2.92 -23.29 15.39
C GLY A 589 -3.25 -21.79 15.41
N ASN A 590 -2.84 -21.03 14.39
CA ASN A 590 -2.94 -19.58 14.33
C ASN A 590 -3.07 -19.06 12.87
N TYR A 591 -4.27 -19.09 12.31
CA TYR A 591 -4.60 -19.04 10.87
C TYR A 591 -4.93 -17.63 10.32
N SER A 592 -4.46 -16.58 11.00
CA SER A 592 -4.64 -15.17 10.63
C SER A 592 -6.08 -14.85 10.20
N THR A 593 -7.02 -14.88 11.14
CA THR A 593 -8.43 -14.51 10.92
C THR A 593 -8.74 -13.09 11.35
N LEU A 594 -7.98 -12.53 12.29
CA LEU A 594 -8.22 -11.20 12.83
C LEU A 594 -7.92 -10.10 11.81
N ALA A 595 -8.72 -9.04 11.84
CA ALA A 595 -8.54 -7.85 11.00
C ALA A 595 -7.16 -7.20 11.15
N ASN A 596 -6.49 -7.39 12.30
CA ASN A 596 -5.16 -6.86 12.58
C ASN A 596 -3.99 -7.72 12.07
N ASP A 597 -4.23 -8.98 11.71
CA ASP A 597 -3.26 -9.90 11.10
C ASP A 597 -3.61 -10.22 9.63
N ASP A 598 -4.33 -9.28 8.99
CA ASP A 598 -4.74 -9.25 7.58
C ASP A 598 -5.76 -10.32 7.16
N GLY A 599 -6.55 -10.85 8.10
CA GLY A 599 -7.42 -12.00 7.87
C GLY A 599 -8.51 -11.86 6.79
N PRO A 600 -9.03 -12.99 6.27
CA PRO A 600 -10.03 -12.98 5.22
C PRO A 600 -11.34 -12.35 5.71
N VAL A 601 -11.85 -11.40 4.94
CA VAL A 601 -13.13 -10.74 5.19
C VAL A 601 -13.89 -10.58 3.87
N HIS A 602 -15.20 -10.83 3.83
CA HIS A 602 -16.03 -10.62 2.64
C HIS A 602 -17.12 -9.58 2.88
N GLY A 603 -17.58 -8.97 1.79
CA GLY A 603 -18.74 -8.09 1.79
C GLY A 603 -20.03 -8.89 1.64
N ILE A 604 -20.90 -8.86 2.64
CA ILE A 604 -22.10 -9.72 2.65
C ILE A 604 -23.04 -9.38 1.48
N ASP A 605 -23.21 -10.32 0.55
CA ASP A 605 -24.31 -10.33 -0.41
C ASP A 605 -25.16 -11.59 -0.26
N SER A 606 -26.37 -11.42 0.26
CA SER A 606 -27.43 -12.46 0.29
C SER A 606 -27.78 -13.11 -1.07
N SER A 607 -27.24 -12.61 -2.18
CA SER A 607 -27.33 -13.23 -3.51
C SER A 607 -26.17 -14.18 -3.85
N LEU A 608 -25.10 -14.23 -3.04
CA LEU A 608 -23.93 -15.08 -3.17
C LEU A 608 -23.48 -15.61 -1.79
N VAL A 609 -23.91 -16.84 -1.46
CA VAL A 609 -23.61 -17.47 -0.16
C VAL A 609 -23.23 -18.94 -0.31
N LEU A 610 -22.43 -19.48 0.60
CA LEU A 610 -22.38 -20.88 1.02
C LEU A 610 -23.73 -21.27 1.68
N GLY A 611 -23.81 -22.48 2.23
CA GLY A 611 -24.84 -22.86 3.20
C GLY A 611 -26.29 -22.45 2.92
N ASN A 612 -26.90 -21.77 3.91
CA ASN A 612 -28.32 -21.36 3.89
C ASN A 612 -28.57 -19.91 4.30
N GLY A 613 -27.54 -19.20 4.79
CA GLY A 613 -27.64 -17.88 5.39
C GLY A 613 -26.42 -17.01 5.04
N VAL A 614 -26.04 -16.17 6.01
CA VAL A 614 -24.82 -15.34 6.16
C VAL A 614 -25.16 -14.31 7.26
N THR A 615 -24.38 -14.18 8.33
CA THR A 615 -24.59 -13.20 9.43
C THR A 615 -23.49 -12.14 9.52
N ASP A 616 -23.71 -11.08 10.31
CA ASP A 616 -22.84 -9.88 10.33
C ASP A 616 -21.84 -9.84 11.49
N ASP A 617 -20.57 -9.92 11.14
CA ASP A 617 -19.43 -10.03 12.05
C ASP A 617 -18.90 -8.71 12.60
N THR A 618 -18.05 -8.83 13.63
CA THR A 618 -17.28 -7.71 14.18
C THR A 618 -15.77 -7.82 13.91
N ASP A 619 -15.20 -9.02 13.98
CA ASP A 619 -13.77 -9.37 13.79
C ASP A 619 -13.67 -10.92 13.76
N GLY A 620 -12.54 -11.48 13.32
CA GLY A 620 -12.31 -12.93 13.31
C GLY A 620 -12.20 -13.59 14.69
N PHE A 621 -12.17 -14.93 14.74
CA PHE A 621 -12.31 -15.69 15.99
C PHE A 621 -10.98 -16.03 16.71
N VAL A 622 -10.83 -15.53 17.94
CA VAL A 622 -9.52 -15.48 18.64
C VAL A 622 -9.04 -16.83 19.19
N ASP A 623 -9.87 -17.59 19.92
CA ASP A 623 -9.37 -18.72 20.71
C ASP A 623 -9.54 -20.10 20.05
N GLY A 624 -10.16 -20.14 18.86
CA GLY A 624 -10.42 -21.37 18.10
C GLY A 624 -11.21 -22.44 18.86
N THR A 625 -11.79 -22.08 20.01
CA THR A 625 -12.41 -23.01 20.94
C THR A 625 -13.91 -22.98 20.74
N ASP A 626 -14.34 -23.75 19.74
CA ASP A 626 -15.71 -24.20 19.57
C ASP A 626 -16.25 -24.75 20.92
N ASP A 627 -17.06 -23.94 21.59
CA ASP A 627 -17.52 -24.14 22.97
C ASP A 627 -18.55 -25.30 23.07
N ASN A 628 -19.00 -25.83 21.92
CA ASN A 628 -19.95 -26.94 21.78
C ASN A 628 -19.36 -28.23 21.14
N GLY A 629 -18.44 -28.09 20.18
CA GLY A 629 -17.96 -29.15 19.29
C GLY A 629 -18.77 -29.31 18.00
N ASP A 630 -19.42 -28.23 17.52
CA ASP A 630 -20.19 -28.17 16.27
C ASP A 630 -20.19 -26.79 15.56
N ALA A 631 -19.26 -25.88 15.90
CA ALA A 631 -19.12 -24.50 15.38
C ALA A 631 -20.34 -23.55 15.57
N THR A 632 -21.44 -24.00 16.19
CA THR A 632 -22.72 -23.25 16.17
C THR A 632 -22.83 -22.07 17.16
N ASP A 633 -21.86 -21.16 17.20
CA ASP A 633 -22.16 -19.77 17.59
C ASP A 633 -22.38 -18.81 16.41
N ASP A 634 -22.02 -19.22 15.18
CA ASP A 634 -22.82 -18.88 13.99
C ASP A 634 -23.91 -19.94 13.65
N THR A 635 -24.63 -19.75 12.54
CA THR A 635 -26.00 -20.24 12.35
C THR A 635 -26.42 -20.46 10.89
N ASP A 636 -25.52 -20.28 9.93
CA ASP A 636 -25.73 -20.29 8.47
C ASP A 636 -25.01 -21.42 7.73
N ASP A 637 -24.10 -22.13 8.41
CA ASP A 637 -23.03 -22.97 7.91
C ASP A 637 -23.42 -23.85 6.70
N ALA A 638 -22.49 -24.03 5.76
CA ALA A 638 -22.61 -25.06 4.75
C ALA A 638 -22.50 -26.49 5.29
N PHE A 639 -21.74 -26.72 6.37
CA PHE A 639 -21.50 -28.06 6.91
C PHE A 639 -21.52 -28.13 8.44
N THR A 640 -22.39 -28.97 9.01
CA THR A 640 -22.37 -29.25 10.47
C THR A 640 -21.16 -30.07 10.94
N THR A 641 -20.43 -30.70 10.01
CA THR A 641 -19.19 -31.48 10.19
C THR A 641 -18.69 -31.85 8.80
N LEU A 642 -17.39 -31.66 8.51
CA LEU A 642 -16.76 -32.24 7.32
C LEU A 642 -16.33 -33.71 7.56
N PRO A 643 -16.11 -34.53 6.51
CA PRO A 643 -15.58 -35.88 6.63
C PRO A 643 -14.11 -35.95 7.07
N ASP A 644 -13.72 -37.03 7.74
CA ASP A 644 -12.34 -37.29 8.17
C ASP A 644 -11.33 -37.31 7.00
N VAL A 645 -10.13 -36.78 7.23
CA VAL A 645 -9.02 -36.77 6.25
C VAL A 645 -8.11 -37.98 6.52
N ILE A 646 -7.73 -38.73 5.47
CA ILE A 646 -6.78 -39.86 5.59
C ILE A 646 -5.47 -39.54 4.85
N VAL A 647 -4.35 -39.59 5.56
CA VAL A 647 -3.01 -39.24 5.03
C VAL A 647 -2.66 -40.11 3.81
N GLY A 648 -2.20 -39.47 2.73
CA GLY A 648 -1.81 -40.12 1.48
C GLY A 648 -2.96 -40.67 0.62
N ARG A 649 -4.23 -40.32 0.90
CA ARG A 649 -5.42 -40.75 0.13
C ARG A 649 -6.07 -39.57 -0.64
N PRO A 650 -6.89 -39.83 -1.68
CA PRO A 650 -7.74 -38.79 -2.27
C PRO A 650 -8.82 -38.34 -1.27
N TYR A 651 -9.03 -37.04 -1.16
CA TYR A 651 -10.10 -36.43 -0.36
C TYR A 651 -11.02 -35.64 -1.29
N SER A 652 -12.33 -35.62 -1.05
CA SER A 652 -13.28 -34.94 -1.94
C SER A 652 -14.57 -34.56 -1.22
N LEU A 653 -15.03 -33.34 -1.47
CA LEU A 653 -16.31 -32.80 -1.02
C LEU A 653 -17.21 -32.62 -2.25
N SER A 654 -18.42 -33.16 -2.18
CA SER A 654 -19.37 -33.18 -3.29
C SER A 654 -20.74 -32.68 -2.86
N ASP A 655 -21.49 -32.05 -3.78
CA ASP A 655 -22.76 -31.38 -3.49
C ASP A 655 -22.63 -30.28 -2.40
N ILE A 656 -21.48 -29.58 -2.35
CA ILE A 656 -21.17 -28.47 -1.42
C ILE A 656 -22.27 -27.39 -1.55
N PRO A 657 -23.03 -27.06 -0.49
CA PRO A 657 -24.09 -26.05 -0.56
C PRO A 657 -23.55 -24.67 -0.93
N VAL A 658 -24.10 -24.10 -2.01
CA VAL A 658 -23.83 -22.73 -2.47
C VAL A 658 -25.08 -22.16 -3.13
N ASN A 659 -25.26 -20.84 -3.11
CA ASN A 659 -26.32 -20.11 -3.78
C ASN A 659 -25.75 -18.87 -4.47
N ASN A 660 -25.43 -18.98 -5.76
CA ASN A 660 -25.07 -17.83 -6.60
C ASN A 660 -26.29 -17.39 -7.44
N THR A 661 -26.77 -16.18 -7.19
CA THR A 661 -27.86 -15.51 -7.92
C THR A 661 -27.51 -14.10 -8.40
N THR A 662 -26.25 -13.67 -8.22
CA THR A 662 -25.65 -12.37 -8.64
C THR A 662 -25.96 -11.95 -10.08
N GLY A 663 -26.15 -12.93 -10.96
CA GLY A 663 -26.21 -12.75 -12.41
C GLY A 663 -24.96 -13.26 -13.14
N GLY A 664 -23.81 -13.34 -12.45
CA GLY A 664 -22.51 -13.75 -12.96
C GLY A 664 -22.06 -15.14 -12.51
N ASN A 665 -20.82 -15.51 -12.82
CA ASN A 665 -20.16 -16.64 -12.19
C ASN A 665 -19.34 -16.12 -11.00
N ALA A 666 -19.32 -16.88 -9.92
CA ALA A 666 -18.44 -16.74 -8.78
C ALA A 666 -17.40 -17.87 -8.78
N THR A 667 -16.42 -17.78 -7.88
CA THR A 667 -15.44 -18.84 -7.60
C THR A 667 -15.54 -19.22 -6.13
N LEU A 668 -15.71 -20.51 -5.85
CA LEU A 668 -15.43 -21.09 -4.54
C LEU A 668 -13.94 -21.44 -4.50
N HIS A 669 -13.21 -20.79 -3.61
CA HIS A 669 -11.83 -21.10 -3.24
C HIS A 669 -11.84 -21.96 -1.98
N ALA A 670 -10.90 -22.89 -1.82
CA ALA A 670 -10.73 -23.61 -0.57
C ALA A 670 -9.30 -24.12 -0.33
N TRP A 671 -8.94 -24.29 0.94
CA TRP A 671 -7.66 -24.83 1.44
C TRP A 671 -7.91 -25.84 2.57
N ILE A 672 -6.93 -26.68 2.86
CA ILE A 672 -6.92 -27.60 4.02
C ILE A 672 -5.46 -27.68 4.48
N ASP A 673 -5.15 -27.20 5.69
CA ASP A 673 -3.78 -27.29 6.23
C ASP A 673 -3.45 -28.78 6.44
N PHE A 674 -2.55 -29.30 5.64
CA PHE A 674 -2.19 -30.71 5.64
C PHE A 674 -0.96 -31.03 6.49
N ASP A 675 -0.09 -30.06 6.82
CA ASP A 675 1.12 -30.34 7.62
C ASP A 675 1.12 -29.74 9.05
N GLN A 676 0.08 -28.96 9.37
CA GLN A 676 -0.26 -28.32 10.65
C GLN A 676 0.69 -27.17 11.03
N ASP A 677 1.17 -26.45 10.03
CA ASP A 677 1.99 -25.24 10.12
C ASP A 677 1.19 -23.99 10.55
N GLY A 678 -0.12 -23.95 10.32
CA GLY A 678 -0.98 -22.81 10.66
C GLY A 678 -1.10 -21.72 9.58
N GLN A 679 -0.58 -21.97 8.37
CA GLN A 679 -0.81 -21.17 7.18
C GLN A 679 -1.65 -21.98 6.17
N PHE A 680 -1.96 -21.38 5.03
CA PHE A 680 -2.59 -22.05 3.90
C PHE A 680 -1.80 -21.69 2.64
N GLU A 681 -1.27 -22.67 1.90
CA GLU A 681 -0.49 -22.37 0.69
C GLU A 681 -0.98 -23.05 -0.59
N ALA A 682 -0.37 -22.66 -1.72
CA ALA A 682 -0.79 -23.08 -3.06
C ALA A 682 -0.64 -24.61 -3.31
N SER A 683 -0.02 -25.34 -2.37
CA SER A 683 0.00 -26.81 -2.27
C SER A 683 -1.39 -27.41 -2.01
N GLU A 684 -2.19 -26.67 -1.24
CA GLU A 684 -3.40 -27.12 -0.56
C GLU A 684 -4.67 -26.56 -1.21
N TYR A 685 -4.48 -25.48 -1.99
CA TYR A 685 -5.53 -24.79 -2.71
C TYR A 685 -6.29 -25.67 -3.69
N GLN A 686 -7.62 -25.53 -3.68
CA GLN A 686 -8.52 -25.97 -4.73
C GLN A 686 -9.59 -24.92 -5.04
N SER A 687 -10.22 -25.03 -6.20
CA SER A 687 -11.37 -24.17 -6.54
C SER A 687 -12.39 -24.77 -7.50
N ALA A 688 -13.61 -24.25 -7.42
CA ALA A 688 -14.74 -24.58 -8.28
C ALA A 688 -15.41 -23.30 -8.82
N THR A 689 -15.77 -23.29 -10.11
CA THR A 689 -16.55 -22.19 -10.69
C THR A 689 -18.03 -22.34 -10.36
N VAL A 690 -18.54 -21.50 -9.46
CA VAL A 690 -19.96 -21.47 -9.07
C VAL A 690 -20.72 -20.60 -10.08
N ILE A 691 -21.33 -21.24 -11.07
CA ILE A 691 -22.09 -20.55 -12.13
C ILE A 691 -23.39 -19.93 -11.61
N ASN A 692 -23.92 -18.91 -12.30
CA ASN A 692 -25.21 -18.30 -11.97
C ASN A 692 -26.36 -19.34 -11.89
N ASN A 693 -27.08 -19.38 -10.77
CA ASN A 693 -28.08 -20.38 -10.37
C ASN A 693 -27.52 -21.80 -10.11
N ALA A 694 -26.23 -21.94 -9.81
CA ALA A 694 -25.71 -23.14 -9.16
C ALA A 694 -26.27 -23.22 -7.72
N SER A 695 -26.60 -24.44 -7.30
CA SER A 695 -27.02 -24.78 -5.93
C SER A 695 -26.01 -25.69 -5.21
N THR A 696 -24.94 -26.08 -5.90
CA THR A 696 -23.92 -27.04 -5.46
C THR A 696 -22.58 -26.77 -6.14
N ALA A 697 -21.48 -27.11 -5.46
CA ALA A 697 -20.13 -27.21 -6.01
C ALA A 697 -19.48 -28.57 -5.63
N ASP A 698 -18.37 -28.92 -6.27
CA ASP A 698 -17.56 -30.11 -5.96
C ASP A 698 -16.08 -29.70 -5.89
N LEU A 699 -15.33 -30.20 -4.89
CA LEU A 699 -13.89 -29.97 -4.69
C LEU A 699 -13.16 -31.29 -4.40
N SER A 700 -11.91 -31.43 -4.84
CA SER A 700 -11.15 -32.68 -4.69
C SER A 700 -9.64 -32.48 -4.55
N TRP A 701 -9.07 -33.02 -3.48
CA TRP A 701 -7.66 -32.97 -3.12
C TRP A 701 -6.98 -34.33 -3.25
N THR A 702 -5.65 -34.33 -3.32
CA THR A 702 -4.83 -35.51 -3.05
C THR A 702 -4.04 -35.23 -1.79
N VAL A 703 -4.43 -35.83 -0.66
CA VAL A 703 -3.78 -35.58 0.64
C VAL A 703 -2.31 -35.99 0.53
N PRO A 704 -1.35 -35.14 0.95
CA PRO A 704 0.07 -35.49 0.96
C PRO A 704 0.36 -36.78 1.73
N SER A 705 1.41 -37.49 1.33
CA SER A 705 1.88 -38.71 2.02
C SER A 705 2.63 -38.43 3.33
N ASP A 706 2.98 -37.18 3.50
CA ASP A 706 3.79 -36.53 4.53
C ASP A 706 2.95 -35.57 5.38
N ALA A 707 1.64 -35.51 5.13
CA ALA A 707 0.66 -34.77 5.92
C ALA A 707 0.66 -35.21 7.40
N SER A 708 0.46 -34.24 8.29
CA SER A 708 0.33 -34.43 9.74
C SER A 708 -1.00 -35.08 10.11
N ALA A 709 -1.01 -35.77 11.24
CA ALA A 709 -2.19 -36.44 11.78
C ALA A 709 -2.55 -35.89 13.16
N GLY A 710 -3.83 -35.61 13.36
CA GLY A 710 -4.39 -34.80 14.42
C GLY A 710 -5.37 -33.77 13.84
N THR A 711 -5.81 -32.84 14.69
CA THR A 711 -6.73 -31.77 14.31
C THR A 711 -6.07 -30.78 13.36
N THR A 712 -6.81 -30.34 12.33
CA THR A 712 -6.41 -29.29 11.39
C THR A 712 -7.63 -28.48 10.96
N TYR A 713 -7.46 -27.48 10.09
CA TYR A 713 -8.53 -26.61 9.62
C TYR A 713 -8.56 -26.54 8.10
N ALA A 714 -9.76 -26.31 7.56
CA ALA A 714 -9.99 -25.93 6.17
C ALA A 714 -10.53 -24.50 6.11
N ARG A 715 -10.29 -23.81 5.01
CA ARG A 715 -10.83 -22.47 4.71
C ARG A 715 -11.60 -22.51 3.41
N PHE A 716 -12.77 -21.89 3.34
CA PHE A 716 -13.60 -21.72 2.15
C PHE A 716 -13.87 -20.24 1.94
N ARG A 717 -13.81 -19.77 0.69
CA ARG A 717 -14.12 -18.37 0.32
C ARG A 717 -14.89 -18.34 -0.98
N LEU A 718 -16.11 -17.80 -0.98
CA LEU A 718 -16.96 -17.70 -2.16
C LEU A 718 -17.09 -16.24 -2.58
N THR A 719 -16.63 -15.85 -3.78
CA THR A 719 -16.72 -14.45 -4.26
C THR A 719 -16.82 -14.34 -5.78
N THR A 720 -17.28 -13.21 -6.32
CA THR A 720 -17.09 -12.85 -7.75
C THR A 720 -15.78 -12.10 -8.02
N ASP A 721 -15.08 -11.65 -6.98
CA ASP A 721 -13.75 -11.04 -7.11
C ASP A 721 -12.71 -12.04 -7.66
N SER A 722 -11.64 -11.49 -8.23
CA SER A 722 -10.53 -12.25 -8.79
C SER A 722 -9.31 -12.24 -7.86
N LEU A 723 -9.37 -13.07 -6.80
CA LEU A 723 -8.28 -13.22 -5.84
C LEU A 723 -7.01 -13.77 -6.53
N SER A 724 -5.84 -13.22 -6.19
CA SER A 724 -4.54 -13.55 -6.79
C SER A 724 -3.50 -13.97 -5.75
N ASP A 725 -2.58 -14.86 -6.14
CA ASP A 725 -1.50 -15.41 -5.31
C ASP A 725 -0.14 -15.06 -5.96
N ASP A 726 0.84 -14.64 -5.15
CA ASP A 726 2.16 -14.24 -5.61
C ASP A 726 3.14 -15.42 -5.51
N GLY A 727 3.38 -16.09 -6.64
CA GLY A 727 4.27 -17.26 -6.70
C GLY A 727 5.76 -17.03 -6.40
N ASP A 728 6.17 -15.84 -5.93
CA ASP A 728 7.47 -15.61 -5.27
C ASP A 728 7.40 -15.81 -3.73
N THR A 729 6.19 -15.86 -3.11
CA THR A 729 5.93 -16.18 -1.70
C THR A 729 5.42 -17.62 -1.55
N ALA A 730 6.25 -18.53 -1.03
CA ALA A 730 5.96 -19.97 -1.01
C ALA A 730 5.35 -20.51 0.29
N GLU A 731 5.30 -19.69 1.34
CA GLU A 731 4.89 -20.09 2.71
C GLU A 731 3.44 -19.66 3.04
N VAL A 732 2.75 -18.94 2.13
CA VAL A 732 1.33 -18.56 2.24
C VAL A 732 0.76 -18.27 0.85
N ASP A 733 -0.51 -18.60 0.62
CA ASP A 733 -1.30 -18.23 -0.55
C ASP A 733 -2.12 -16.98 -0.20
N GLU A 734 -1.81 -15.81 -0.78
CA GLU A 734 -2.47 -14.55 -0.40
C GLU A 734 -3.99 -14.53 -0.71
N ARG A 735 -4.52 -15.50 -1.48
CA ARG A 735 -5.96 -15.66 -1.68
C ARG A 735 -6.68 -16.19 -0.42
N SER A 736 -5.95 -16.72 0.56
CA SER A 736 -6.49 -17.21 1.84
C SER A 736 -6.73 -16.10 2.89
N ILE A 737 -6.25 -14.88 2.62
CA ILE A 737 -6.28 -13.69 3.50
C ILE A 737 -6.84 -12.45 2.76
N GLY A 738 -6.94 -11.31 3.45
CA GLY A 738 -7.35 -10.01 2.88
C GLY A 738 -8.83 -9.90 2.49
N GLY A 739 -9.28 -8.69 2.13
CA GLY A 739 -10.70 -8.41 1.83
C GLY A 739 -11.17 -8.73 0.41
N ALA A 740 -12.42 -9.20 0.27
CA ALA A 740 -13.15 -9.36 -0.99
C ALA A 740 -14.46 -8.54 -1.00
N SER A 741 -14.92 -8.14 -2.19
CA SER A 741 -16.00 -7.16 -2.36
C SER A 741 -17.43 -7.71 -2.23
N ASP A 742 -17.62 -8.99 -2.51
CA ASP A 742 -18.88 -9.73 -2.34
C ASP A 742 -18.63 -11.18 -1.88
N GLY A 743 -19.56 -11.73 -1.09
CA GLY A 743 -19.58 -13.15 -0.75
C GLY A 743 -19.50 -13.47 0.74
N GLU A 744 -18.74 -14.52 1.06
CA GLU A 744 -18.71 -15.21 2.36
C GLU A 744 -17.39 -16.00 2.58
N VAL A 745 -16.99 -16.15 3.84
CA VAL A 745 -15.85 -16.93 4.34
C VAL A 745 -16.35 -17.93 5.38
N GLU A 746 -16.01 -19.21 5.25
CA GLU A 746 -16.23 -20.18 6.33
C GLU A 746 -14.97 -21.03 6.50
N ASP A 747 -14.47 -21.16 7.73
CA ASP A 747 -13.45 -22.13 8.10
C ASP A 747 -14.12 -23.36 8.76
N TYR A 748 -13.41 -24.49 8.83
CA TYR A 748 -13.93 -25.72 9.44
C TYR A 748 -12.83 -26.54 10.09
N GLN A 749 -13.07 -27.00 11.31
CA GLN A 749 -12.20 -27.98 11.96
C GLN A 749 -12.35 -29.37 11.32
N LEU A 750 -11.21 -30.02 11.09
CA LEU A 750 -11.04 -31.37 10.53
C LEU A 750 -10.16 -32.22 11.45
N GLU A 751 -10.26 -33.55 11.35
CA GLU A 751 -9.31 -34.48 11.97
C GLU A 751 -8.64 -35.32 10.87
N ALA A 752 -7.32 -35.33 10.85
CA ALA A 752 -6.49 -36.08 9.91
C ALA A 752 -5.93 -37.35 10.58
N PHE A 753 -6.16 -38.51 9.98
CA PHE A 753 -5.74 -39.81 10.51
C PHE A 753 -4.61 -40.43 9.68
N LEU A 754 -3.64 -41.02 10.37
CA LEU A 754 -2.73 -42.00 9.76
C LEU A 754 -3.54 -43.26 9.41
N PRO A 755 -3.36 -43.83 8.21
CA PRO A 755 -4.06 -45.05 7.81
C PRO A 755 -3.60 -46.25 8.65
N VAL A 756 -4.53 -47.17 8.97
CA VAL A 756 -4.36 -48.24 9.97
C VAL A 756 -4.49 -49.64 9.33
N PRO A 757 -3.58 -50.58 9.62
CA PRO A 757 -3.74 -51.96 9.17
C PRO A 757 -4.71 -52.73 10.06
N ASP A 758 -5.71 -53.38 9.45
CA ASP A 758 -6.63 -54.33 10.09
C ASP A 758 -6.58 -55.69 9.38
N MET A 759 -6.80 -56.76 10.13
CA MET A 759 -6.61 -58.15 9.72
C MET A 759 -7.74 -59.06 10.24
N LEU A 760 -8.64 -59.46 9.33
CA LEU A 760 -9.70 -60.41 9.63
C LEU A 760 -9.16 -61.84 9.55
N LEU A 761 -9.49 -62.67 10.54
CA LEU A 761 -8.96 -64.04 10.71
C LEU A 761 -10.09 -65.04 11.03
N VAL A 762 -10.23 -66.08 10.21
CA VAL A 762 -11.31 -67.08 10.32
C VAL A 762 -10.74 -68.50 10.44
N LYS A 763 -10.75 -69.06 11.65
CA LYS A 763 -10.26 -70.43 11.94
C LYS A 763 -11.39 -71.45 12.00
N ARG A 764 -11.31 -72.49 11.15
CA ARG A 764 -12.33 -73.55 11.01
C ARG A 764 -11.69 -74.95 10.97
N ILE A 765 -12.43 -75.96 11.42
CA ILE A 765 -12.08 -77.38 11.18
C ILE A 765 -12.67 -77.76 9.81
N THR A 766 -11.84 -78.25 8.90
CA THR A 766 -12.21 -78.51 7.50
C THR A 766 -12.23 -80.00 7.12
N ALA A 767 -11.51 -80.87 7.82
CA ALA A 767 -11.58 -82.33 7.60
C ALA A 767 -11.27 -83.16 8.86
N ILE A 768 -11.83 -84.38 8.93
CA ILE A 768 -11.33 -85.45 9.80
C ILE A 768 -10.84 -86.64 8.94
N ASN A 769 -9.55 -86.91 9.01
CA ASN A 769 -8.84 -87.96 8.28
C ASN A 769 -8.66 -89.21 9.16
N ARG A 770 -9.09 -90.38 8.67
CA ARG A 770 -9.08 -91.65 9.43
C ARG A 770 -8.16 -92.73 8.84
N GLY A 771 -6.95 -92.34 8.44
CA GLY A 771 -5.90 -93.28 8.02
C GLY A 771 -6.26 -94.16 6.81
N ARG A 772 -7.07 -93.65 5.87
CA ARG A 772 -7.48 -94.34 4.65
C ARG A 772 -7.21 -93.46 3.43
N SER A 773 -6.77 -94.06 2.34
CA SER A 773 -6.46 -93.39 1.07
C SER A 773 -7.70 -92.99 0.25
N GLU A 774 -8.91 -93.23 0.76
CA GLU A 774 -10.19 -92.82 0.16
C GLU A 774 -11.18 -92.49 1.28
N ARG A 775 -11.95 -91.41 1.10
CA ARG A 775 -13.02 -90.87 1.98
C ARG A 775 -12.54 -90.25 3.29
N GLU A 776 -12.02 -89.04 3.12
CA GLU A 776 -12.06 -87.90 4.03
C GLU A 776 -13.45 -87.72 4.66
N GLN A 777 -13.53 -87.38 5.95
CA GLN A 777 -14.79 -86.91 6.54
C GLN A 777 -14.78 -85.39 6.53
N LEU A 778 -15.19 -84.83 5.38
CA LEU A 778 -15.62 -83.44 5.27
C LEU A 778 -16.94 -83.27 6.02
N PHE A 779 -17.18 -82.08 6.55
CA PHE A 779 -18.35 -81.78 7.37
C PHE A 779 -19.56 -81.36 6.52
N ASP A 780 -20.74 -81.57 7.09
CA ASP A 780 -22.03 -81.10 6.60
C ASP A 780 -22.12 -79.56 6.74
N ASP A 781 -22.68 -78.87 5.75
CA ASP A 781 -22.83 -77.40 5.69
C ASP A 781 -23.76 -76.80 6.76
N SER A 782 -24.31 -77.60 7.66
CA SER A 782 -25.01 -77.23 8.91
C SER A 782 -24.16 -76.52 9.98
N TYR A 783 -23.15 -75.74 9.58
CA TYR A 783 -22.45 -74.81 10.46
C TYR A 783 -23.35 -73.66 10.90
N VAL A 784 -22.98 -73.05 12.02
CA VAL A 784 -23.74 -71.96 12.64
C VAL A 784 -22.96 -70.66 12.45
N ASP A 785 -23.37 -69.88 11.45
CA ASP A 785 -23.30 -68.40 11.53
C ASP A 785 -23.78 -68.00 12.94
N VAL A 786 -22.92 -67.32 13.68
CA VAL A 786 -23.19 -66.87 15.05
C VAL A 786 -24.00 -65.57 14.97
N ALA A 787 -25.24 -65.72 14.47
CA ALA A 787 -26.16 -64.67 14.07
C ALA A 787 -26.01 -63.34 14.84
N GLY A 788 -25.24 -62.42 14.24
CA GLY A 788 -24.79 -61.16 14.87
C GLY A 788 -23.28 -60.93 14.80
N ASP A 789 -22.49 -61.90 14.34
CA ASP A 789 -21.04 -61.80 14.11
C ASP A 789 -20.74 -61.75 12.59
N PRO A 790 -20.24 -60.63 12.04
CA PRO A 790 -20.05 -60.48 10.59
C PRO A 790 -18.66 -60.87 10.07
N ASN A 791 -17.75 -61.36 10.92
CA ASN A 791 -16.31 -61.44 10.60
C ASN A 791 -15.93 -62.33 9.38
N ASP A 792 -16.84 -63.20 8.90
CA ASP A 792 -16.63 -64.05 7.72
C ASP A 792 -17.59 -63.77 6.54
N ASN A 793 -18.23 -62.60 6.51
CA ASN A 793 -19.04 -62.12 5.38
C ASN A 793 -18.63 -60.75 4.80
N GLU A 794 -17.43 -60.27 5.15
CA GLU A 794 -16.91 -58.98 4.68
C GLU A 794 -16.73 -58.89 3.15
N ILE A 795 -17.04 -57.73 2.58
CA ILE A 795 -17.18 -57.50 1.12
C ILE A 795 -15.87 -57.68 0.31
N ASN A 796 -14.72 -57.65 0.98
CA ASN A 796 -13.41 -57.80 0.35
C ASN A 796 -12.90 -59.25 0.29
N TRP A 797 -13.55 -60.21 0.98
CA TRP A 797 -13.18 -61.62 0.86
C TRP A 797 -13.38 -62.11 -0.59
N PRO A 798 -12.40 -62.81 -1.19
CA PRO A 798 -12.54 -63.36 -2.54
C PRO A 798 -13.66 -64.40 -2.62
N GLU A 799 -14.58 -64.25 -3.56
CA GLU A 799 -15.60 -65.27 -3.81
C GLU A 799 -14.96 -66.57 -4.32
N GLY A 800 -15.51 -67.72 -3.91
CA GLY A 800 -15.25 -68.98 -4.58
C GLY A 800 -15.80 -68.97 -6.02
N THR A 801 -15.33 -69.88 -6.88
CA THR A 801 -16.03 -70.15 -8.16
C THR A 801 -17.31 -70.96 -7.89
N GLU A 802 -18.30 -70.26 -7.37
CA GLU A 802 -19.52 -70.77 -6.72
C GLU A 802 -20.41 -71.64 -7.64
N PRO A 803 -21.11 -72.66 -7.08
CA PRO A 803 -22.36 -72.37 -6.38
C PRO A 803 -22.77 -73.29 -5.21
N ALA A 804 -22.96 -72.70 -4.04
CA ALA A 804 -24.16 -72.91 -3.24
C ALA A 804 -25.41 -72.58 -4.08
N THR A 805 -26.54 -73.30 -4.02
CA THR A 805 -26.92 -74.47 -3.23
C THR A 805 -27.89 -75.32 -4.09
N ILE A 806 -28.47 -76.40 -3.54
CA ILE A 806 -29.89 -76.71 -3.81
C ILE A 806 -30.65 -76.95 -2.50
N GLY A 807 -31.07 -75.89 -1.80
CA GLY A 807 -32.08 -76.05 -0.75
C GLY A 807 -32.31 -74.88 0.21
N SER A 808 -31.26 -74.40 0.89
CA SER A 808 -31.36 -73.57 2.10
C SER A 808 -31.35 -72.06 1.82
N GLY A 809 -30.36 -71.58 1.07
CA GLY A 809 -30.10 -70.18 0.80
C GLY A 809 -29.05 -69.56 1.74
N THR A 810 -27.97 -69.06 1.12
CA THR A 810 -26.98 -68.09 1.64
C THR A 810 -26.40 -68.30 3.05
N VAL A 811 -25.16 -68.81 3.09
CA VAL A 811 -23.92 -68.25 3.70
C VAL A 811 -22.78 -69.25 3.37
N GLU A 812 -21.52 -68.96 3.70
CA GLU A 812 -20.32 -69.82 3.55
C GLU A 812 -19.58 -69.88 2.19
N SER A 813 -19.90 -69.03 1.21
CA SER A 813 -19.20 -68.96 -0.10
C SER A 813 -17.87 -68.19 -0.10
N TYR A 814 -17.61 -67.38 0.93
CA TYR A 814 -16.52 -66.37 0.94
C TYR A 814 -15.17 -66.91 1.45
N ILE A 815 -15.14 -68.14 1.98
CA ILE A 815 -13.98 -68.69 2.67
C ILE A 815 -13.23 -69.66 1.74
N ARG A 816 -12.21 -69.16 1.05
CA ARG A 816 -11.30 -70.02 0.28
C ARG A 816 -10.68 -71.11 1.15
N GLY A 817 -10.52 -72.30 0.57
CA GLY A 817 -9.83 -73.43 1.18
C GLY A 817 -10.73 -74.60 1.59
N ILE A 818 -12.05 -74.52 1.45
CA ILE A 818 -12.94 -75.69 1.57
C ILE A 818 -13.02 -76.38 0.20
N THR A 819 -12.59 -77.64 0.11
CA THR A 819 -12.46 -78.35 -1.18
C THR A 819 -13.03 -79.76 -1.14
N GLY A 820 -14.19 -79.97 -1.77
CA GLY A 820 -14.81 -81.28 -1.98
C GLY A 820 -16.22 -81.37 -1.41
N VAL A 821 -17.18 -81.85 -2.21
CA VAL A 821 -18.58 -82.04 -1.77
C VAL A 821 -19.10 -83.39 -2.26
N ASP A 822 -19.00 -84.41 -1.41
CA ASP A 822 -19.69 -85.71 -1.56
C ASP A 822 -20.18 -86.18 -0.17
N ASP A 823 -21.26 -85.54 0.28
CA ASP A 823 -21.99 -85.78 1.55
C ASP A 823 -22.32 -87.26 1.80
N THR A 824 -22.36 -88.11 0.77
CA THR A 824 -22.87 -89.48 0.80
C THR A 824 -22.18 -90.45 1.78
N THR A 825 -21.18 -90.00 2.56
CA THR A 825 -20.57 -90.76 3.66
C THR A 825 -20.47 -90.08 5.03
N ALA A 826 -21.00 -88.86 5.24
CA ALA A 826 -20.84 -88.15 6.53
C ALA A 826 -21.55 -88.83 7.73
N ILE A 827 -22.68 -89.51 7.50
CA ILE A 827 -23.70 -89.74 8.54
C ILE A 827 -23.61 -91.11 9.25
N SER A 828 -22.51 -91.44 9.94
CA SER A 828 -22.54 -92.33 11.13
C SER A 828 -21.22 -92.39 11.93
N GLY A 829 -20.89 -91.34 12.69
CA GLY A 829 -19.66 -91.38 13.49
C GLY A 829 -19.25 -90.09 14.19
N VAL A 830 -20.21 -89.34 14.77
CA VAL A 830 -20.02 -87.99 15.32
C VAL A 830 -19.28 -88.02 16.68
N THR A 831 -18.04 -88.51 16.67
CA THR A 831 -17.11 -88.45 17.80
C THR A 831 -15.70 -88.56 17.25
N VAL A 832 -14.90 -87.53 17.49
CA VAL A 832 -13.44 -87.53 17.36
C VAL A 832 -12.85 -88.65 18.23
N ARG A 833 -11.78 -89.32 17.78
CA ARG A 833 -11.16 -90.47 18.47
C ARG A 833 -9.63 -90.40 18.43
N PRO A 834 -8.94 -91.01 19.41
CA PRO A 834 -7.49 -91.25 19.34
C PRO A 834 -7.08 -91.86 17.99
N GLY A 835 -6.13 -91.22 17.31
CA GLY A 835 -5.68 -91.58 15.96
C GLY A 835 -6.50 -91.01 14.79
N ASP A 836 -7.53 -90.21 15.02
CA ASP A 836 -8.13 -89.35 14.00
C ASP A 836 -7.21 -88.13 13.75
N GLU A 837 -7.04 -87.72 12.50
CA GLU A 837 -6.19 -86.59 12.07
C GLU A 837 -7.08 -85.43 11.60
N ILE A 838 -7.16 -84.36 12.39
CA ILE A 838 -8.02 -83.19 12.17
C ILE A 838 -7.27 -82.16 11.34
N GLU A 839 -7.87 -81.65 10.24
CA GLU A 839 -7.38 -80.49 9.49
C GLU A 839 -8.07 -79.21 9.97
N TYR A 840 -7.26 -78.20 10.26
CA TYR A 840 -7.66 -76.82 10.50
C TYR A 840 -7.28 -75.97 9.29
N THR A 841 -8.18 -75.06 8.91
CA THR A 841 -7.90 -73.94 7.99
C THR A 841 -8.06 -72.63 8.74
N VAL A 842 -7.13 -71.69 8.55
CA VAL A 842 -7.18 -70.31 9.05
C VAL A 842 -7.09 -69.39 7.83
N SER A 843 -8.21 -68.81 7.43
CA SER A 843 -8.25 -67.82 6.34
C SER A 843 -7.96 -66.43 6.88
N PHE A 844 -7.31 -65.59 6.06
CA PHE A 844 -6.90 -64.23 6.43
C PHE A 844 -7.18 -63.22 5.32
N LEU A 845 -7.48 -61.98 5.71
CA LEU A 845 -7.75 -60.83 4.83
C LEU A 845 -7.26 -59.54 5.49
N SER A 846 -6.44 -58.77 4.78
CA SER A 846 -6.06 -57.41 5.17
C SER A 846 -7.16 -56.43 4.75
N ASN A 847 -7.91 -55.94 5.74
CA ASN A 847 -9.15 -55.16 5.54
C ASN A 847 -9.05 -53.71 6.04
N GLY A 848 -7.88 -53.31 6.58
CA GLY A 848 -7.65 -51.92 6.98
C GLY A 848 -7.42 -50.98 5.80
N ASP A 849 -7.16 -49.72 6.09
CA ASP A 849 -6.80 -48.71 5.09
C ASP A 849 -5.28 -48.49 4.96
N ALA A 850 -4.45 -49.22 5.73
CA ALA A 850 -3.01 -49.38 5.48
C ALA A 850 -2.60 -50.85 5.24
N ALA A 851 -1.40 -51.02 4.67
CA ALA A 851 -0.74 -52.32 4.54
C ALA A 851 -0.30 -52.88 5.92
N ALA A 852 -0.55 -54.17 6.15
CA ALA A 852 -0.10 -54.90 7.33
C ALA A 852 1.32 -55.45 7.08
N ASN A 853 2.32 -54.71 7.56
CA ASN A 853 3.74 -55.06 7.42
C ASN A 853 4.17 -56.08 8.50
N ASP A 854 5.22 -56.87 8.22
CA ASP A 854 5.79 -57.89 9.12
C ASP A 854 4.75 -58.87 9.74
N LEU A 855 3.76 -59.34 8.97
CA LEU A 855 2.61 -60.07 9.51
C LEU A 855 2.91 -61.51 9.96
N LEU A 856 2.76 -61.77 11.26
CA LEU A 856 2.91 -63.09 11.89
C LEU A 856 1.57 -63.66 12.36
N ILE A 857 1.12 -64.77 11.78
CA ILE A 857 -0.08 -65.50 12.25
C ILE A 857 0.35 -66.69 13.12
N CYS A 858 -0.03 -66.67 14.40
CA CYS A 858 0.27 -67.74 15.37
C CYS A 858 -0.98 -68.52 15.79
N ASP A 859 -0.85 -69.84 15.92
CA ASP A 859 -1.94 -70.70 16.41
C ASP A 859 -1.44 -71.80 17.36
N ARG A 860 -2.25 -72.17 18.35
CA ARG A 860 -1.95 -73.19 19.36
C ARG A 860 -2.47 -74.56 18.95
N ILE A 861 -1.66 -75.58 19.17
CA ILE A 861 -2.10 -76.98 19.07
C ILE A 861 -3.08 -77.27 20.21
N PRO A 862 -4.29 -77.79 19.92
CA PRO A 862 -5.29 -78.13 20.94
C PRO A 862 -4.80 -79.17 21.96
N GLU A 863 -5.34 -79.10 23.18
CA GLU A 863 -5.11 -80.11 24.22
C GLU A 863 -5.59 -81.50 23.77
N ASN A 864 -4.83 -82.54 24.11
CA ASN A 864 -5.07 -83.94 23.69
C ASN A 864 -4.92 -84.15 22.16
N THR A 865 -4.09 -83.32 21.51
CA THR A 865 -3.68 -83.51 20.11
C THR A 865 -2.18 -83.25 19.91
N THR A 866 -1.56 -84.05 19.06
CA THR A 866 -0.17 -83.92 18.61
C THR A 866 -0.12 -83.39 17.17
N PHE A 867 0.67 -82.37 16.89
CA PHE A 867 0.85 -81.81 15.54
C PHE A 867 1.34 -82.84 14.51
N ALA A 868 0.62 -82.95 13.38
CA ALA A 868 0.88 -83.91 12.32
C ALA A 868 1.99 -83.41 11.36
N ASN A 869 3.23 -83.38 11.85
CA ASN A 869 4.34 -82.66 11.21
C ASN A 869 4.68 -83.09 9.75
N ASN A 870 4.14 -84.19 9.25
CA ASN A 870 4.38 -84.70 7.91
C ASN A 870 3.13 -84.71 7.00
N ALA A 871 2.02 -84.10 7.43
CA ALA A 871 0.72 -84.06 6.76
C ALA A 871 0.81 -83.83 5.24
N PHE A 872 1.61 -82.85 4.82
CA PHE A 872 1.66 -82.36 3.44
C PHE A 872 2.93 -82.77 2.68
N ASN A 873 3.74 -83.70 3.22
CA ASN A 873 4.97 -84.21 2.58
C ASN A 873 4.79 -84.72 1.12
N ASN A 874 3.57 -85.13 0.77
CA ASN A 874 3.23 -85.68 -0.55
C ASN A 874 2.57 -84.66 -1.50
N LEU A 875 2.26 -83.45 -1.05
CA LEU A 875 1.67 -82.42 -1.90
C LEU A 875 2.73 -81.72 -2.76
N ALA A 876 2.27 -81.08 -3.84
CA ALA A 876 3.07 -80.29 -4.75
C ALA A 876 2.22 -79.14 -5.35
N PRO A 877 2.78 -77.95 -5.59
CA PRO A 877 4.20 -77.61 -5.42
C PRO A 877 4.63 -77.48 -3.95
N ARG A 878 5.94 -77.48 -3.74
CA ARG A 878 6.59 -77.45 -2.43
C ARG A 878 7.92 -76.72 -2.57
N TYR A 879 8.23 -75.83 -1.63
CA TYR A 879 9.46 -75.04 -1.69
C TYR A 879 10.71 -75.85 -1.31
N THR A 880 11.89 -75.27 -1.54
CA THR A 880 13.20 -75.96 -1.51
C THR A 880 13.79 -76.20 -0.12
N GLY A 881 12.97 -76.57 0.87
CA GLY A 881 13.39 -76.92 2.24
C GLY A 881 13.64 -78.42 2.50
N GLY A 882 14.43 -78.73 3.52
CA GLY A 882 14.94 -80.05 3.93
C GLY A 882 14.17 -80.75 5.05
N GLY A 883 13.01 -80.24 5.47
CA GLY A 883 12.19 -80.80 6.55
C GLY A 883 11.02 -81.73 6.14
N ASN A 884 10.35 -82.28 7.17
CA ASN A 884 8.94 -82.67 7.05
C ASN A 884 8.08 -81.40 6.87
N ARG A 885 6.87 -81.55 6.32
CA ARG A 885 5.92 -80.48 5.98
C ARG A 885 4.56 -80.72 6.64
N GLY A 886 4.22 -79.90 7.63
CA GLY A 886 2.98 -79.97 8.41
C GLY A 886 2.06 -78.76 8.22
N ILE A 887 2.52 -77.74 7.48
CA ILE A 887 1.79 -76.50 7.16
C ILE A 887 1.59 -76.40 5.65
N TYR A 888 0.44 -75.87 5.23
CA TYR A 888 0.10 -75.54 3.85
C TYR A 888 -0.38 -74.08 3.80
N LEU A 889 -0.04 -73.35 2.74
CA LEU A 889 -0.41 -71.94 2.56
C LEU A 889 -0.99 -71.74 1.15
N GLU A 890 -2.14 -71.09 1.03
CA GLU A 890 -2.54 -70.35 -0.17
C GLU A 890 -2.31 -68.86 0.06
N PHE A 891 -1.51 -68.23 -0.80
CA PHE A 891 -1.22 -66.79 -0.79
C PHE A 891 -0.74 -66.36 -2.19
N ASN A 892 -1.09 -65.16 -2.66
CA ASN A 892 -0.65 -64.64 -3.96
C ASN A 892 -0.94 -65.62 -5.13
N ASN A 893 -2.12 -66.24 -5.10
CA ASN A 893 -2.55 -67.35 -5.97
C ASN A 893 -1.57 -68.55 -6.09
N GLN A 894 -0.63 -68.71 -5.16
CA GLN A 894 0.24 -69.88 -5.03
C GLN A 894 -0.24 -70.74 -3.86
N GLN A 895 -0.28 -72.06 -4.06
CA GLN A 895 -0.49 -73.03 -2.98
C GLN A 895 0.80 -73.81 -2.72
N VAL A 896 1.29 -73.83 -1.47
CA VAL A 896 2.57 -74.44 -1.09
C VAL A 896 2.48 -75.29 0.18
N ALA A 897 3.15 -76.44 0.19
CA ALA A 897 3.46 -77.18 1.42
C ALA A 897 4.80 -76.70 2.02
N LEU A 898 4.72 -75.95 3.12
CA LEU A 898 5.84 -75.39 3.89
C LEU A 898 6.44 -76.43 4.85
N THR A 899 7.68 -76.24 5.31
CA THR A 899 8.29 -77.12 6.33
C THR A 899 7.70 -76.85 7.73
N ASN A 900 8.49 -77.06 8.78
CA ASN A 900 8.09 -76.90 10.18
C ASN A 900 9.19 -76.20 10.99
N VAL A 901 10.22 -75.68 10.33
CA VAL A 901 11.48 -75.25 10.92
C VAL A 901 11.99 -74.04 10.15
N ASN A 902 12.72 -73.16 10.82
CA ASN A 902 13.50 -72.13 10.14
C ASN A 902 14.66 -72.83 9.38
N ASP A 903 14.41 -73.25 8.13
CA ASP A 903 15.38 -73.93 7.27
C ASP A 903 15.52 -73.36 5.85
N GLY A 904 14.92 -72.20 5.56
CA GLY A 904 15.08 -71.54 4.27
C GLY A 904 14.11 -72.03 3.19
N ASP A 905 12.82 -72.13 3.49
CA ASP A 905 11.80 -72.62 2.56
C ASP A 905 10.87 -71.53 2.00
N GLU A 906 11.32 -70.27 2.05
CA GLU A 906 10.46 -69.11 1.97
C GLU A 906 9.98 -68.79 0.55
N ILE A 907 8.73 -68.32 0.43
CA ILE A 907 8.29 -67.62 -0.77
C ILE A 907 9.05 -66.27 -0.81
N PRO A 908 9.67 -65.88 -1.94
CA PRO A 908 10.29 -64.56 -2.06
C PRO A 908 9.27 -63.47 -1.75
N ASP A 909 9.65 -62.60 -0.83
CA ASP A 909 8.88 -61.46 -0.36
C ASP A 909 8.48 -60.51 -1.51
N THR A 910 7.33 -59.87 -1.33
CA THR A 910 6.71 -58.89 -2.21
C THR A 910 7.24 -57.46 -2.05
N SER A 911 7.90 -57.07 -0.95
CA SER A 911 8.39 -55.69 -0.71
C SER A 911 9.92 -55.54 -0.78
N GLY A 912 10.68 -56.49 -0.23
CA GLY A 912 12.14 -56.58 -0.24
C GLY A 912 12.83 -56.47 1.12
N ASN A 913 12.18 -56.83 2.23
CA ASN A 913 12.77 -56.89 3.58
C ASN A 913 13.33 -58.31 3.92
N ASP A 914 13.87 -58.50 5.13
CA ASP A 914 14.66 -59.70 5.49
C ASP A 914 13.78 -60.91 5.91
N ASP A 915 14.32 -62.12 5.75
CA ASP A 915 13.83 -63.43 6.20
C ASP A 915 12.52 -64.02 5.63
N GLY A 916 11.53 -63.26 5.11
CA GLY A 916 10.50 -63.76 4.17
C GLY A 916 9.43 -64.78 4.63
N ILE A 917 8.54 -65.19 3.69
CA ILE A 917 7.29 -65.93 3.97
C ILE A 917 7.52 -67.42 4.26
N GLY A 918 7.44 -67.85 5.52
CA GLY A 918 7.85 -69.20 5.98
C GLY A 918 6.93 -69.86 7.02
N GLY A 919 7.16 -71.17 7.28
CA GLY A 919 6.31 -72.01 8.14
C GLY A 919 7.03 -72.69 9.31
N TYR A 920 6.53 -72.47 10.54
CA TYR A 920 7.24 -72.82 11.77
C TYR A 920 6.40 -73.66 12.73
N TYR A 921 6.98 -74.71 13.34
CA TYR A 921 6.37 -75.46 14.44
C TYR A 921 7.22 -75.41 15.72
N PHE A 922 6.62 -74.86 16.76
CA PHE A 922 7.18 -74.80 18.10
C PHE A 922 6.65 -75.96 18.94
N ALA A 923 7.50 -76.96 19.18
CA ALA A 923 7.17 -78.13 19.98
C ALA A 923 6.83 -77.79 21.46
N PRO A 924 6.10 -78.68 22.19
CA PRO A 924 5.86 -78.57 23.63
C PRO A 924 7.08 -78.09 24.43
N GLY A 925 6.89 -77.02 25.20
CA GLY A 925 7.90 -76.37 26.03
C GLY A 925 8.75 -75.29 25.32
N VAL A 926 8.67 -75.14 24.00
CA VAL A 926 9.37 -74.08 23.24
C VAL A 926 8.40 -72.95 22.94
N LEU A 927 8.72 -71.70 23.27
CA LEU A 927 7.84 -70.55 23.00
C LEU A 927 8.10 -69.97 21.59
N PRO A 928 7.06 -69.62 20.80
CA PRO A 928 7.22 -68.85 19.56
C PRO A 928 8.04 -67.57 19.74
N SER A 929 7.86 -66.88 20.87
CA SER A 929 8.63 -65.70 21.27
C SER A 929 10.10 -65.94 21.64
N SER A 930 10.62 -67.16 21.42
CA SER A 930 12.07 -67.44 21.40
C SER A 930 12.71 -67.27 20.02
N VAL A 931 11.90 -67.04 18.98
CA VAL A 931 12.32 -66.68 17.61
C VAL A 931 11.73 -65.31 17.24
N PHE A 932 10.41 -65.18 17.29
CA PHE A 932 9.71 -63.94 16.92
C PHE A 932 9.50 -63.03 18.12
N SER A 933 10.30 -61.96 18.24
CA SER A 933 10.20 -61.05 19.38
C SER A 933 8.84 -60.35 19.41
N GLY A 934 8.16 -60.34 20.56
CA GLY A 934 6.88 -59.67 20.75
C GLY A 934 5.63 -60.48 20.39
N ILE A 935 5.75 -61.62 19.68
CA ILE A 935 4.58 -62.42 19.29
C ILE A 935 3.79 -62.93 20.51
N ASP A 936 2.49 -62.69 20.55
CA ASP A 936 1.55 -63.40 21.43
C ASP A 936 0.70 -64.37 20.60
N CYS A 937 0.41 -65.50 21.20
CA CYS A 937 -0.34 -66.61 20.64
C CYS A 937 -1.50 -66.95 21.58
N GLY A 938 -2.21 -65.92 22.04
CA GLY A 938 -3.47 -65.99 22.79
C GLY A 938 -3.44 -66.79 24.09
N GLY A 939 -2.43 -66.64 24.95
CA GLY A 939 -2.35 -67.49 26.15
C GLY A 939 -1.37 -67.09 27.25
N SER A 940 -1.34 -67.89 28.32
CA SER A 940 -0.64 -67.63 29.59
C SER A 940 0.90 -67.68 29.56
N GLY A 941 1.53 -67.38 28.43
CA GLY A 941 2.99 -67.41 28.27
C GLY A 941 3.62 -68.82 28.32
N THR A 942 2.81 -69.88 28.21
CA THR A 942 3.27 -71.28 28.11
C THR A 942 3.05 -71.82 26.69
N ASN A 943 3.72 -72.92 26.33
CA ASN A 943 3.43 -73.66 25.09
C ASN A 943 3.33 -75.16 25.41
N GLU A 944 2.14 -75.64 25.75
CA GLU A 944 1.98 -76.93 26.43
C GLU A 944 1.83 -78.10 25.45
N ASN A 945 1.08 -77.92 24.35
CA ASN A 945 0.90 -78.95 23.30
C ASN A 945 1.67 -78.62 22.00
N GLY A 946 2.20 -77.41 21.89
CA GLY A 946 2.86 -76.89 20.70
C GLY A 946 2.10 -75.71 20.07
N ALA A 947 2.73 -75.05 19.12
CA ALA A 947 2.17 -73.94 18.34
C ALA A 947 2.72 -73.96 16.92
N ILE A 948 1.96 -73.45 15.96
CA ILE A 948 2.49 -73.04 14.65
C ILE A 948 2.62 -71.51 14.59
N VAL A 949 3.56 -71.03 13.78
CA VAL A 949 3.57 -69.67 13.26
C VAL A 949 3.70 -69.76 11.73
N VAL A 950 3.01 -68.90 11.02
CA VAL A 950 3.28 -68.59 9.62
C VAL A 950 3.67 -67.12 9.55
N ASP A 951 4.80 -66.87 8.91
CA ASP A 951 5.25 -65.54 8.54
C ASP A 951 4.75 -65.24 7.14
N LEU A 952 4.13 -64.07 6.94
CA LEU A 952 3.57 -63.63 5.67
C LEU A 952 4.23 -62.34 5.15
N SER A 953 5.19 -61.75 5.87
CA SER A 953 5.80 -60.45 5.55
C SER A 953 4.72 -59.38 5.29
N ASP A 954 4.89 -58.52 4.27
CA ASP A 954 4.04 -57.35 4.04
C ASP A 954 2.80 -57.66 3.18
N LEU A 955 1.61 -57.47 3.75
CA LEU A 955 0.32 -57.56 3.03
C LEU A 955 -0.21 -56.15 2.70
N PRO A 956 -0.42 -55.80 1.41
CA PRO A 956 -1.18 -54.61 1.05
C PRO A 956 -2.65 -54.78 1.46
N ASN A 957 -3.33 -53.66 1.73
CA ASN A 957 -4.76 -53.68 2.01
C ASN A 957 -5.57 -54.20 0.81
N ALA A 958 -6.70 -54.86 1.08
CA ALA A 958 -7.68 -55.15 0.04
C ALA A 958 -8.33 -53.84 -0.47
N ALA A 959 -8.50 -53.74 -1.78
CA ALA A 959 -9.15 -52.63 -2.47
C ALA A 959 -10.45 -53.08 -3.18
N GLY A 960 -10.93 -54.27 -2.84
CA GLY A 960 -12.08 -54.94 -3.44
C GLY A 960 -11.91 -56.45 -3.43
N GLU A 961 -12.97 -57.16 -3.80
CA GLU A 961 -13.05 -58.62 -3.86
C GLU A 961 -11.81 -59.24 -4.54
N GLY A 962 -11.05 -60.05 -3.79
CA GLY A 962 -9.85 -60.74 -4.28
C GLY A 962 -8.75 -59.83 -4.84
N THR A 963 -8.72 -58.54 -4.48
CA THR A 963 -7.84 -57.54 -5.10
C THR A 963 -7.07 -56.74 -4.03
N PRO A 964 -5.71 -56.71 -4.04
CA PRO A 964 -4.80 -57.52 -4.87
C PRO A 964 -4.72 -58.98 -4.42
N ASP A 965 -4.13 -59.85 -5.26
CA ASP A 965 -3.99 -61.30 -4.98
C ASP A 965 -3.18 -61.66 -3.71
N ASN A 966 -2.46 -60.70 -3.13
CA ASN A 966 -1.64 -60.85 -1.92
C ASN A 966 -2.18 -60.08 -0.69
N SER A 967 -3.43 -59.59 -0.70
CA SER A 967 -4.08 -59.06 0.51
C SER A 967 -4.79 -60.14 1.35
N TYR A 968 -4.88 -61.37 0.85
CA TYR A 968 -5.68 -62.45 1.44
C TYR A 968 -5.03 -63.83 1.24
N GLY A 969 -5.53 -64.84 1.97
CA GLY A 969 -5.12 -66.24 1.78
C GLY A 969 -5.71 -67.20 2.80
N PHE A 970 -5.14 -68.41 2.88
CA PHE A 970 -5.39 -69.33 3.99
C PHE A 970 -4.19 -70.19 4.35
N ILE A 971 -4.04 -70.45 5.65
CA ILE A 971 -3.11 -71.41 6.23
C ILE A 971 -3.89 -72.70 6.53
N ARG A 972 -3.30 -73.87 6.30
CA ARG A 972 -3.81 -75.14 6.86
C ARG A 972 -2.74 -75.89 7.63
N PHE A 973 -3.18 -76.61 8.64
CA PHE A 973 -2.35 -77.55 9.39
C PHE A 973 -3.18 -78.71 9.92
N ARG A 974 -2.51 -79.76 10.39
CA ARG A 974 -3.18 -80.96 10.90
C ARG A 974 -2.68 -81.38 12.28
N VAL A 975 -3.55 -82.00 13.05
CA VAL A 975 -3.24 -82.58 14.37
C VAL A 975 -3.82 -83.99 14.49
N VAL A 976 -3.07 -84.91 15.07
CA VAL A 976 -3.54 -86.27 15.42
C VAL A 976 -4.02 -86.24 16.86
N VAL A 977 -5.19 -86.82 17.13
CA VAL A 977 -5.75 -86.94 18.48
C VAL A 977 -5.02 -88.05 19.25
N ASP A 978 -4.65 -87.79 20.50
CA ASP A 978 -3.80 -88.66 21.33
C ASP A 978 -4.49 -89.93 21.89
#